data_AF-A0A671P005-F1
#
_entry.id   AF-A0A671P005-F1
#
_cell.length_a   1.000
_cell.length_b   1.000
_cell.length_c   1.000
_cell.angle_alpha   90.00
_cell.angle_beta   90.00
_cell.angle_gamma   90.00
#
_symmetry.space_group_name_H-M   'P 1'
#
loop_
_entity.id
_entity.type
_entity.pdbx_description
1 polymer ?
#
loop_
_entity_poly.entity_id
_entity_poly.type
_entity_poly.pdbx_seq_one_letter_code
_entity_poly.pdbx_strand_id
1 'polypeptide(L)'
;MRLIVARLLLFLITSVPAGQTAKCPRVCVCDDTKLTVMCVGKNLTHIPPTINEITVKLDLKRNKLGELPKNAFKHTPYLTHLNLQRCSIQSVREGALRGLSRLVQLDLTSNHIDILYQESFDGLSSLKQLYLDRNRIEEIHPGAFAALNSVNLLSLTHNQLVYLPNMAFQGMLNIQWLRLSHNSLNNLATEAFAGLLALTHLNLDHNELQYFPTKTMTRLVELTHLDMSFNPMTYLVEESVSMPKLTHLSLHHMALQDLSESALSLSPHISHLDLSYNQLPYIQALEMSSQLTSLNLTGNPIRCTCLLQGLKMWALSSGIKLYGACAWPPHLSDEPLQNVQEQDLRCRPHDELRPDVIEKEGKEEDGVQEKAVPTAKPKKKSKCPKNCHCEVRKHATCEDRGHTKVPTGFPGNTLLLDMRGNHFHYLPSNSFPGVPEVVSLHLDSCKIHEIEGGAFRGMKGLMYLYLSDNQLSSLDTKTFEGAHEIMYLHLEGNKLTRFPSSDTLAHIPKLLELHLERNLLAKLEPSGLLSPVPQLSGLYLNNNIIASIVPKALDPAPKLDALHLEANALTEVPSDGLGHAPLLSELRLSGNPIRWIGPRAFRAVAESLKHLTRSLAGFGPGLLSLSLEENQLEELPDLSPLTGLQYLTLNKNPLMCDCKLLPFYRWLKNSSLSVEAVCGYPSELRGQSVMEAAVFKNCSGENAHSFNETSISTKAPTPNKPMQTTKARPAQSEPNPKPAKPKLTAAPKKNEFDELKPVRALKKNRPNKKKRGRRPRIKSSIKKSHGVFDLN
;
A
#
# COMPACT_ATOMS: atom_id res chain seq x y z
N MET A 1 30.38 68.51 71.96
CA MET A 1 29.93 67.65 70.84
C MET A 1 28.72 66.79 71.24
N ARG A 2 27.48 67.31 71.23
CA ARG A 2 26.25 66.49 71.44
C ARG A 2 25.01 66.92 70.62
N LEU A 3 25.15 67.82 69.64
CA LEU A 3 24.02 68.35 68.83
C LEU A 3 24.06 68.01 67.32
N ILE A 4 25.11 67.35 66.82
CA ILE A 4 25.30 67.10 65.39
C ILE A 4 24.68 65.76 64.94
N VAL A 5 24.66 64.75 65.80
CA VAL A 5 24.14 63.40 65.49
C VAL A 5 22.63 63.40 65.26
N ALA A 6 21.88 64.27 65.95
CA ALA A 6 20.41 64.30 65.91
C ALA A 6 19.82 64.79 64.57
N ARG A 7 20.59 65.50 63.72
CA ARG A 7 20.11 65.96 62.39
C ARG A 7 20.41 64.98 61.25
N LEU A 8 21.29 63.99 61.45
CA LEU A 8 21.60 62.98 60.44
C LEU A 8 20.60 61.81 60.41
N LEU A 9 19.90 61.54 61.52
CA LEU A 9 18.91 60.47 61.61
C LEU A 9 17.50 60.84 61.08
N LEU A 10 17.22 62.13 60.86
CA LEU A 10 15.92 62.58 60.33
C LEU A 10 15.84 62.68 58.80
N PHE A 11 16.94 62.38 58.10
CA PHE A 11 17.03 62.38 56.62
C PHE A 11 17.11 60.97 56.01
N LEU A 12 16.79 59.93 56.79
CA LEU A 12 16.88 58.51 56.42
C LEU A 12 15.53 57.80 56.24
N ILE A 13 14.42 58.53 56.18
CA ILE A 13 13.05 57.96 56.09
C ILE A 13 12.28 58.44 54.84
N THR A 14 12.83 59.36 54.05
CA THR A 14 12.14 59.98 52.88
C THR A 14 12.82 59.73 51.53
N SER A 15 13.25 58.50 51.28
CA SER A 15 13.63 58.04 49.93
C SER A 15 13.40 56.54 49.70
N VAL A 16 12.22 56.04 50.07
CA VAL A 16 11.69 54.81 49.44
C VAL A 16 11.62 55.05 47.92
N PRO A 17 12.22 54.20 47.06
CA PRO A 17 12.08 54.32 45.62
C PRO A 17 10.66 53.93 45.17
N ALA A 18 9.72 54.86 45.32
CA ALA A 18 8.34 54.75 44.84
C ALA A 18 8.33 54.79 43.30
N GLY A 19 8.75 53.69 42.66
CA GLY A 19 9.07 53.70 41.25
C GLY A 19 9.68 52.40 40.70
N GLN A 20 9.19 51.22 41.11
CA GLN A 20 9.32 50.04 40.24
C GLN A 20 8.43 50.27 39.01
N THR A 21 8.96 50.97 37.99
CA THR A 21 8.24 51.22 36.74
C THR A 21 7.99 49.88 36.05
N ALA A 22 6.72 49.50 35.91
CA ALA A 22 6.32 48.18 35.47
C ALA A 22 6.99 47.78 34.14
N LYS A 23 7.67 46.63 34.12
CA LYS A 23 8.33 46.09 32.91
C LYS A 23 7.34 45.67 31.82
N CYS A 24 6.03 45.73 32.06
CA CYS A 24 5.04 45.31 31.07
C CYS A 24 5.11 46.19 29.79
N PRO A 25 5.19 45.60 28.58
CA PRO A 25 5.11 46.37 27.35
C PRO A 25 3.77 47.11 27.27
N ARG A 26 3.78 48.43 27.01
CA ARG A 26 2.60 49.33 27.09
C ARG A 26 1.34 48.88 26.31
N VAL A 27 1.48 48.00 25.32
CA VAL A 27 0.38 47.48 24.51
C VAL A 27 -0.18 46.13 25.00
N CYS A 28 0.50 45.48 25.95
CA CYS A 28 0.18 44.17 26.50
C CYS A 28 -0.41 44.29 27.92
N VAL A 29 -1.01 43.19 28.40
CA VAL A 29 -1.42 43.00 29.79
C VAL A 29 -0.48 41.98 30.42
N CYS A 30 -0.01 42.24 31.65
CA CYS A 30 0.89 41.34 32.37
C CYS A 30 0.28 40.95 33.71
N ASP A 31 0.36 39.66 34.04
CA ASP A 31 0.02 39.11 35.34
C ASP A 31 1.30 38.57 35.97
N ASP A 32 1.93 39.38 36.82
CA ASP A 32 3.18 39.03 37.50
C ASP A 32 2.98 37.90 38.54
N THR A 33 1.75 37.62 38.98
CA THR A 33 1.45 36.49 39.90
C THR A 33 1.44 35.15 39.17
N LYS A 34 1.02 35.15 37.90
CA LYS A 34 1.01 33.97 37.02
C LYS A 34 2.15 33.96 36.00
N LEU A 35 3.09 34.91 36.10
CA LEU A 35 4.21 35.13 35.17
C LEU A 35 3.76 35.06 33.70
N THR A 36 2.62 35.70 33.39
CA THR A 36 1.90 35.57 32.12
C THR A 36 1.80 36.93 31.42
N VAL A 37 2.12 37.00 30.14
CA VAL A 37 2.05 38.22 29.33
C VAL A 37 1.13 38.00 28.12
N MET A 38 0.16 38.89 27.94
CA MET A 38 -0.87 38.84 26.91
C MET A 38 -0.83 40.07 26.00
N CYS A 39 -0.39 39.86 24.77
CA CYS A 39 -0.20 40.89 23.73
C CYS A 39 -1.19 40.71 22.57
N VAL A 40 -2.40 40.22 22.87
CA VAL A 40 -3.40 39.76 21.88
C VAL A 40 -3.94 40.89 21.00
N GLY A 41 -3.91 40.71 19.68
CA GLY A 41 -4.61 41.59 18.73
C GLY A 41 -4.04 43.00 18.58
N LYS A 42 -2.73 43.20 18.84
CA LYS A 42 -2.08 44.52 18.96
C LYS A 42 -1.38 45.01 17.69
N ASN A 43 -1.55 44.33 16.56
CA ASN A 43 -0.83 44.59 15.29
C ASN A 43 0.71 44.57 15.43
N LEU A 44 1.26 43.81 16.38
CA LEU A 44 2.71 43.67 16.55
C LEU A 44 3.36 43.05 15.31
N THR A 45 4.46 43.68 14.85
CA THR A 45 5.34 43.19 13.77
C THR A 45 6.59 42.49 14.28
N HIS A 46 6.86 42.58 15.58
CA HIS A 46 8.01 41.98 16.26
C HIS A 46 7.63 41.66 17.70
N ILE A 47 8.40 40.79 18.35
CA ILE A 47 8.24 40.46 19.77
C ILE A 47 8.80 41.64 20.60
N PRO A 48 8.02 42.26 21.50
CA PRO A 48 8.50 43.40 22.28
C PRO A 48 9.70 43.02 23.18
N PRO A 49 10.88 43.67 23.04
CA PRO A 49 12.08 43.31 23.80
C PRO A 49 11.99 43.69 25.29
N THR A 50 10.95 44.42 25.71
CA THR A 50 10.70 44.79 27.10
C THR A 50 9.95 43.73 27.90
N ILE A 51 9.54 42.60 27.30
CA ILE A 51 8.89 41.50 28.04
C ILE A 51 9.84 41.01 29.15
N ASN A 52 9.30 40.81 30.36
CA ASN A 52 10.10 40.43 31.53
C ASN A 52 10.68 39.02 31.36
N GLU A 53 11.96 38.82 31.66
CA GLU A 53 12.67 37.56 31.35
C GLU A 53 12.06 36.33 32.03
N ILE A 54 11.52 36.51 33.23
CA ILE A 54 10.83 35.50 34.06
C ILE A 54 9.43 35.13 33.53
N THR A 55 9.02 35.62 32.36
CA THR A 55 7.72 35.25 31.76
C THR A 55 7.69 33.76 31.44
N VAL A 56 6.70 33.07 32.01
CA VAL A 56 6.47 31.63 31.88
C VAL A 56 5.44 31.32 30.79
N LYS A 57 4.50 32.23 30.52
CA LYS A 57 3.48 32.10 29.47
C LYS A 57 3.35 33.38 28.64
N LEU A 58 3.41 33.26 27.31
CA LEU A 58 3.33 34.39 26.39
C LEU A 58 2.26 34.15 25.32
N ASP A 59 1.24 34.99 25.31
CA ASP A 59 0.16 34.99 24.32
C ASP A 59 0.33 36.18 23.36
N LEU A 60 0.75 35.89 22.14
CA LEU A 60 1.00 36.85 21.05
C LEU A 60 -0.05 36.73 19.93
N LYS A 61 -1.18 36.03 20.13
CA LYS A 61 -2.10 35.72 19.02
C LYS A 61 -2.74 36.95 18.35
N ARG A 62 -3.13 36.77 17.08
CA ARG A 62 -3.79 37.78 16.23
C ARG A 62 -2.92 39.02 15.96
N ASN A 63 -1.60 38.84 15.84
CA ASN A 63 -0.63 39.88 15.46
C ASN A 63 -0.18 39.73 13.99
N LYS A 64 0.90 40.41 13.58
CA LYS A 64 1.38 40.50 12.18
C LYS A 64 2.90 40.36 12.11
N LEU A 65 3.42 39.30 12.72
CA LEU A 65 4.87 39.08 12.90
C LEU A 65 5.58 38.78 11.56
N GLY A 66 4.91 38.07 10.63
CA GLY A 66 5.42 37.80 9.28
C GLY A 66 6.50 36.72 9.22
N GLU A 67 7.57 36.83 10.00
CA GLU A 67 8.68 35.89 10.08
C GLU A 67 9.15 35.77 11.54
N LEU A 68 9.61 34.58 11.95
CA LEU A 68 10.35 34.43 13.21
C LEU A 68 11.86 34.42 12.93
N PRO A 69 12.60 35.51 13.22
CA PRO A 69 14.04 35.59 12.98
C PRO A 69 14.85 34.78 14.00
N LYS A 70 16.12 34.50 13.68
CA LYS A 70 17.06 33.78 14.55
C LYS A 70 17.18 34.44 15.93
N ASN A 71 17.05 33.64 17.00
CA ASN A 71 16.95 34.09 18.40
C ASN A 71 15.77 35.02 18.73
N ALA A 72 14.62 34.90 18.06
CA ALA A 72 13.41 35.73 18.26
C ALA A 72 13.00 35.92 19.74
N PHE A 73 13.20 34.88 20.58
CA PHE A 73 12.80 34.87 21.99
C PHE A 73 13.97 34.98 22.98
N LYS A 74 15.12 35.53 22.56
CA LYS A 74 16.34 35.67 23.39
C LYS A 74 16.10 36.26 24.79
N HIS A 75 15.16 37.21 24.91
CA HIS A 75 14.87 37.91 26.16
C HIS A 75 13.87 37.18 27.07
N THR A 76 13.32 36.04 26.64
CA THR A 76 12.30 35.26 27.38
C THR A 76 12.66 33.76 27.42
N PRO A 77 13.82 33.36 27.99
CA PRO A 77 14.29 31.97 27.97
C PRO A 77 13.49 31.03 28.89
N TYR A 78 12.70 31.56 29.83
CA TYR A 78 11.95 30.78 30.82
C TYR A 78 10.52 30.39 30.39
N LEU A 79 10.15 30.64 29.12
CA LEU A 79 8.84 30.29 28.59
C LEU A 79 8.58 28.78 28.65
N THR A 80 7.36 28.44 29.07
CA THR A 80 6.81 27.07 29.06
C THR A 80 5.62 26.94 28.09
N HIS A 81 4.90 28.02 27.83
CA HIS A 81 3.78 28.05 26.88
C HIS A 81 3.89 29.29 25.99
N LEU A 82 3.87 29.10 24.68
CA LEU A 82 4.00 30.17 23.68
C LEU A 82 2.89 30.05 22.64
N ASN A 83 1.97 31.02 22.62
CA ASN A 83 0.88 31.08 21.65
C ASN A 83 1.17 32.16 20.59
N LEU A 84 1.27 31.71 19.33
CA LEU A 84 1.55 32.51 18.13
C LEU A 84 0.43 32.32 17.08
N GLN A 85 -0.79 31.98 17.51
CA GLN A 85 -1.91 31.76 16.59
C GLN A 85 -2.22 33.01 15.75
N ARG A 86 -2.48 32.84 14.45
CA ARG A 86 -2.95 33.92 13.56
C ARG A 86 -2.02 35.15 13.59
N CYS A 87 -0.71 34.91 13.56
CA CYS A 87 0.34 35.93 13.52
C CYS A 87 0.87 36.25 12.11
N SER A 88 0.26 35.65 11.08
CA SER A 88 0.69 35.72 9.66
C SER A 88 2.15 35.28 9.42
N ILE A 89 2.67 34.36 10.25
CA ILE A 89 4.04 33.83 10.13
C ILE A 89 4.13 32.97 8.85
N GLN A 90 5.06 33.32 7.96
CA GLN A 90 5.34 32.62 6.70
C GLN A 90 6.51 31.63 6.85
N SER A 91 7.53 31.97 7.64
CA SER A 91 8.63 31.04 7.95
C SER A 91 9.12 31.16 9.39
N VAL A 92 9.63 30.04 9.90
CA VAL A 92 10.41 29.96 11.15
C VAL A 92 11.86 29.77 10.72
N ARG A 93 12.73 30.75 11.00
CA ARG A 93 14.14 30.66 10.60
C ARG A 93 14.90 29.67 11.49
N GLU A 94 15.95 29.08 10.93
CA GLU A 94 16.96 28.27 11.63
C GLU A 94 17.40 28.96 12.94
N GLY A 95 17.17 28.29 14.07
CA GLY A 95 17.46 28.81 15.41
C GLY A 95 16.58 29.97 15.90
N ALA A 96 15.40 30.23 15.32
CA ALA A 96 14.47 31.25 15.82
C ALA A 96 13.96 30.98 17.24
N LEU A 97 13.75 29.69 17.55
CA LEU A 97 13.22 29.19 18.82
C LEU A 97 14.34 28.69 19.78
N ARG A 98 15.61 28.89 19.40
CA ARG A 98 16.77 28.36 20.14
C ARG A 98 16.88 28.98 21.53
N GLY A 99 17.13 28.14 22.53
CA GLY A 99 17.21 28.54 23.94
C GLY A 99 15.89 28.43 24.71
N LEU A 100 14.76 28.16 24.04
CA LEU A 100 13.47 27.85 24.68
C LEU A 100 13.39 26.40 25.20
N SER A 101 14.45 25.94 25.87
CA SER A 101 14.59 24.53 26.32
C SER A 101 13.55 24.10 27.35
N ARG A 102 12.89 25.06 28.02
CA ARG A 102 11.78 24.85 28.97
C ARG A 102 10.39 24.87 28.33
N LEU A 103 10.27 25.11 27.02
CA LEU A 103 8.98 25.20 26.36
C LEU A 103 8.30 23.83 26.35
N VAL A 104 7.07 23.77 26.82
CA VAL A 104 6.24 22.54 26.91
C VAL A 104 5.15 22.54 25.83
N GLN A 105 4.59 23.71 25.51
CA GLN A 105 3.59 23.89 24.46
C GLN A 105 3.97 25.05 23.52
N LEU A 106 3.97 24.76 22.21
CA LEU A 106 4.10 25.73 21.13
C LEU A 106 2.89 25.65 20.21
N ASP A 107 2.24 26.79 19.98
CA ASP A 107 1.05 26.90 19.14
C ASP A 107 1.25 27.92 18.03
N LEU A 108 1.38 27.41 16.80
CA LEU A 108 1.56 28.14 15.55
C LEU A 108 0.31 28.01 14.65
N THR A 109 -0.85 27.67 15.21
CA THR A 109 -2.09 27.40 14.46
C THR A 109 -2.57 28.61 13.65
N SER A 110 -3.10 28.36 12.44
CA SER A 110 -3.65 29.39 11.54
C SER A 110 -2.64 30.47 11.13
N ASN A 111 -1.40 30.08 10.80
CA ASN A 111 -0.40 30.96 10.17
C ASN A 111 -0.29 30.66 8.66
N HIS A 112 0.85 30.95 8.03
CA HIS A 112 1.08 30.81 6.59
C HIS A 112 2.36 30.01 6.27
N ILE A 113 2.79 29.13 7.20
CA ILE A 113 3.99 28.30 7.04
C ILE A 113 3.76 27.28 5.91
N ASP A 114 4.68 27.24 4.94
CA ASP A 114 4.62 26.42 3.72
C ASP A 114 5.65 25.29 3.70
N ILE A 115 6.84 25.49 4.26
CA ILE A 115 7.91 24.47 4.36
C ILE A 115 8.40 24.36 5.80
N LEU A 116 8.55 23.12 6.29
CA LEU A 116 9.28 22.83 7.53
C LEU A 116 10.72 22.45 7.23
N TYR A 117 11.64 23.41 7.40
CA TYR A 117 13.08 23.20 7.20
C TYR A 117 13.72 22.40 8.33
N GLN A 118 14.87 21.77 8.05
CA GLN A 118 15.80 21.26 9.06
C GLN A 118 16.07 22.32 10.15
N GLU A 119 16.16 21.91 11.42
CA GLU A 119 16.46 22.79 12.58
C GLU A 119 15.44 23.94 12.82
N SER A 120 14.24 23.89 12.21
CA SER A 120 13.16 24.88 12.47
C SER A 120 12.71 24.92 13.95
N PHE A 121 12.79 23.79 14.63
CA PHE A 121 12.35 23.60 16.03
C PHE A 121 13.52 23.36 17.00
N ASP A 122 14.73 23.78 16.61
CA ASP A 122 15.94 23.44 17.34
C ASP A 122 16.04 24.12 18.73
N GLY A 123 16.44 23.35 19.73
CA GLY A 123 16.50 23.78 21.13
C GLY A 123 15.21 23.64 21.94
N LEU A 124 14.13 23.06 21.38
CA LEU A 124 12.85 22.80 22.07
C LEU A 124 12.84 21.46 22.84
N SER A 125 13.90 21.18 23.61
CA SER A 125 14.19 19.86 24.20
C SER A 125 13.11 19.27 25.12
N SER A 126 12.29 20.10 25.76
CA SER A 126 11.21 19.67 26.68
C SER A 126 9.80 19.89 26.12
N LEU A 127 9.68 20.17 24.82
CA LEU A 127 8.39 20.37 24.16
C LEU A 127 7.59 19.06 24.18
N LYS A 128 6.33 19.15 24.59
CA LYS A 128 5.37 18.03 24.60
C LYS A 128 4.33 18.18 23.50
N GLN A 129 3.85 19.40 23.28
CA GLN A 129 2.77 19.68 22.33
C GLN A 129 3.20 20.71 21.28
N LEU A 130 3.07 20.33 20.01
CA LEU A 130 3.34 21.19 18.85
C LEU A 130 2.09 21.26 17.95
N TYR A 131 1.48 22.44 17.89
CA TYR A 131 0.32 22.72 17.03
C TYR A 131 0.74 23.56 15.82
N LEU A 132 0.63 22.97 14.63
CA LEU A 132 0.94 23.56 13.32
C LEU A 132 -0.30 23.58 12.41
N ASP A 133 -1.49 23.41 12.99
CA ASP A 133 -2.74 23.23 12.26
C ASP A 133 -3.14 24.47 11.45
N ARG A 134 -3.88 24.28 10.34
CA ARG A 134 -4.40 25.36 9.48
C ARG A 134 -3.30 26.29 8.94
N ASN A 135 -2.10 25.76 8.68
CA ASN A 135 -1.03 26.45 7.96
C ASN A 135 -1.17 26.16 6.46
N ARG A 136 -0.06 26.08 5.73
CA ARG A 136 -0.01 25.78 4.29
C ARG A 136 1.03 24.71 3.97
N ILE A 137 1.46 23.93 4.96
CA ILE A 137 2.66 23.10 4.87
C ILE A 137 2.49 22.09 3.74
N GLU A 138 3.34 22.20 2.72
CA GLU A 138 3.39 21.31 1.54
C GLU A 138 4.48 20.24 1.70
N GLU A 139 5.59 20.59 2.35
CA GLU A 139 6.78 19.73 2.48
C GLU A 139 7.39 19.75 3.90
N ILE A 140 7.90 18.59 4.32
CA ILE A 140 8.66 18.38 5.56
C ILE A 140 10.07 17.93 5.16
N HIS A 141 11.08 18.79 5.36
CA HIS A 141 12.46 18.42 5.07
C HIS A 141 12.97 17.36 6.08
N PRO A 142 13.86 16.45 5.67
CA PRO A 142 14.54 15.54 6.59
C PRO A 142 15.17 16.27 7.78
N GLY A 143 14.98 15.72 8.98
CA GLY A 143 15.52 16.28 10.22
C GLY A 143 14.79 17.52 10.77
N ALA A 144 13.68 17.98 10.17
CA ALA A 144 12.89 19.10 10.69
C ALA A 144 12.43 18.91 12.16
N PHE A 145 12.22 17.66 12.59
CA PHE A 145 11.80 17.29 13.95
C PHE A 145 12.90 16.61 14.79
N ALA A 146 14.16 16.58 14.33
CA ALA A 146 15.22 15.76 14.91
C ALA A 146 15.53 16.03 16.40
N ALA A 147 15.22 17.23 16.91
CA ALA A 147 15.43 17.65 18.30
C ALA A 147 14.17 17.52 19.19
N LEU A 148 13.04 17.03 18.66
CA LEU A 148 11.73 17.00 19.34
C LEU A 148 11.49 15.73 20.17
N ASN A 149 12.53 15.22 20.82
CA ASN A 149 12.56 13.93 21.51
C ASN A 149 11.49 13.78 22.62
N SER A 150 10.97 14.88 23.15
CA SER A 150 9.97 14.90 24.24
C SER A 150 8.52 15.10 23.77
N VAL A 151 8.29 15.32 22.46
CA VAL A 151 6.96 15.63 21.93
C VAL A 151 6.07 14.40 22.00
N ASN A 152 4.93 14.52 22.70
CA ASN A 152 3.91 13.49 22.78
C ASN A 152 2.69 13.75 21.86
N LEU A 153 2.51 15.00 21.39
CA LEU A 153 1.47 15.38 20.44
C LEU A 153 2.03 16.31 19.35
N LEU A 154 1.95 15.86 18.10
CA LEU A 154 2.16 16.68 16.89
C LEU A 154 0.84 16.80 16.12
N SER A 155 0.44 18.04 15.82
CA SER A 155 -0.80 18.36 15.12
C SER A 155 -0.50 19.16 13.85
N LEU A 156 -0.72 18.53 12.69
CA LEU A 156 -0.49 19.06 11.34
C LEU A 156 -1.82 19.15 10.55
N THR A 157 -2.95 19.17 11.26
CA THR A 157 -4.31 19.12 10.69
C THR A 157 -4.59 20.32 9.78
N HIS A 158 -5.30 20.14 8.67
CA HIS A 158 -5.60 21.19 7.69
C HIS A 158 -4.33 21.87 7.13
N ASN A 159 -3.40 21.09 6.59
CA ASN A 159 -2.27 21.60 5.79
C ASN A 159 -2.44 21.18 4.32
N GLN A 160 -1.34 21.10 3.56
CA GLN A 160 -1.32 20.77 2.12
C GLN A 160 -0.27 19.68 1.83
N LEU A 161 -0.02 18.79 2.79
CA LEU A 161 0.90 17.67 2.61
C LEU A 161 0.31 16.69 1.59
N VAL A 162 1.09 16.35 0.56
CA VAL A 162 0.69 15.43 -0.53
C VAL A 162 1.32 14.05 -0.37
N TYR A 163 2.49 13.98 0.27
CA TYR A 163 3.31 12.79 0.44
C TYR A 163 4.09 12.86 1.76
N LEU A 164 4.34 11.71 2.39
CA LEU A 164 5.27 11.60 3.53
C LEU A 164 6.51 10.77 3.13
N PRO A 165 7.72 11.35 3.11
CA PRO A 165 8.95 10.61 2.81
C PRO A 165 9.37 9.68 3.95
N ASN A 166 10.24 8.71 3.64
CA ASN A 166 10.90 7.87 4.65
C ASN A 166 11.53 8.73 5.75
N MET A 167 11.38 8.32 7.01
CA MET A 167 11.94 9.01 8.19
C MET A 167 11.42 10.46 8.40
N ALA A 168 10.28 10.85 7.81
CA ALA A 168 9.71 12.20 7.95
C ALA A 168 9.58 12.72 9.40
N PHE A 169 9.38 11.80 10.35
CA PHE A 169 9.16 12.11 11.77
C PHE A 169 10.35 11.73 12.68
N GLN A 170 11.54 11.52 12.11
CA GLN A 170 12.75 11.15 12.84
C GLN A 170 13.05 12.08 14.02
N GLY A 171 13.34 11.48 15.18
CA GLY A 171 13.65 12.18 16.43
C GLY A 171 12.52 12.15 17.47
N MET A 172 11.26 12.04 17.06
CA MET A 172 10.09 12.09 17.96
C MET A 172 9.80 10.74 18.66
N LEU A 173 10.79 10.23 19.41
CA LEU A 173 10.76 8.91 20.06
C LEU A 173 9.62 8.72 21.09
N ASN A 174 9.09 9.81 21.67
CA ASN A 174 8.03 9.78 22.68
C ASN A 174 6.65 10.23 22.12
N ILE A 175 6.46 10.29 20.80
CA ILE A 175 5.18 10.69 20.21
C ILE A 175 4.10 9.66 20.54
N GLN A 176 2.94 10.14 21.01
CA GLN A 176 1.77 9.30 21.31
C GLN A 176 0.60 9.62 20.38
N TRP A 177 0.48 10.88 19.95
CA TRP A 177 -0.57 11.39 19.09
C TRP A 177 0.02 12.08 17.86
N LEU A 178 -0.32 11.60 16.66
CA LEU A 178 0.00 12.24 15.38
C LEU A 178 -1.29 12.52 14.60
N ARG A 179 -1.54 13.79 14.30
CA ARG A 179 -2.72 14.23 13.54
C ARG A 179 -2.31 14.82 12.20
N LEU A 180 -2.74 14.19 11.13
CA LEU A 180 -2.45 14.55 9.73
C LEU A 180 -3.73 14.81 8.94
N SER A 181 -4.88 15.00 9.61
CA SER A 181 -6.18 15.10 8.96
C SER A 181 -6.34 16.33 8.06
N HIS A 182 -7.24 16.25 7.07
CA HIS A 182 -7.54 17.33 6.13
C HIS A 182 -6.31 17.86 5.35
N ASN A 183 -5.36 16.97 5.03
CA ASN A 183 -4.26 17.26 4.10
C ASN A 183 -4.68 16.85 2.67
N SER A 184 -3.74 16.40 1.82
CA SER A 184 -3.99 15.81 0.50
C SER A 184 -3.10 14.58 0.32
N LEU A 185 -2.87 13.82 1.39
CA LEU A 185 -1.97 12.66 1.40
C LEU A 185 -2.56 11.53 0.55
N ASN A 186 -2.00 11.28 -0.63
CA ASN A 186 -2.36 10.13 -1.47
C ASN A 186 -1.40 8.94 -1.29
N ASN A 187 -0.23 9.16 -0.71
CA ASN A 187 0.81 8.15 -0.59
C ASN A 187 1.74 8.39 0.62
N LEU A 188 2.17 7.30 1.27
CA LEU A 188 3.05 7.27 2.43
C LEU A 188 4.20 6.29 2.17
N ALA A 189 5.44 6.78 2.15
CA ALA A 189 6.61 5.92 1.92
C ALA A 189 6.76 4.83 3.00
N THR A 190 7.33 3.68 2.67
CA THR A 190 7.40 2.47 3.52
C THR A 190 7.99 2.70 4.92
N GLU A 191 8.85 3.70 5.09
CA GLU A 191 9.46 4.06 6.37
C GLU A 191 9.03 5.46 6.87
N ALA A 192 7.92 6.02 6.38
CA ALA A 192 7.45 7.35 6.76
C ALA A 192 7.22 7.51 8.27
N PHE A 193 6.68 6.47 8.92
CA PHE A 193 6.46 6.40 10.37
C PHE A 193 7.56 5.65 11.14
N ALA A 194 8.70 5.32 10.51
CA ALA A 194 9.75 4.58 11.18
C ALA A 194 10.37 5.37 12.35
N GLY A 195 10.55 4.70 13.50
CA GLY A 195 11.04 5.30 14.74
C GLY A 195 9.96 5.88 15.67
N LEU A 196 8.68 5.90 15.27
CA LEU A 196 7.56 6.37 16.12
C LEU A 196 7.07 5.26 17.08
N LEU A 197 8.00 4.68 17.84
CA LEU A 197 7.81 3.46 18.64
C LEU A 197 6.81 3.60 19.80
N ALA A 198 6.42 4.82 20.17
CA ALA A 198 5.45 5.12 21.23
C ALA A 198 4.06 5.55 20.70
N LEU A 199 3.85 5.56 19.38
CA LEU A 199 2.65 6.12 18.76
C LEU A 199 1.43 5.23 19.04
N THR A 200 0.46 5.78 19.77
CA THR A 200 -0.77 5.06 20.18
C THR A 200 -2.01 5.51 19.41
N HIS A 201 -2.01 6.74 18.90
CA HIS A 201 -3.12 7.36 18.17
C HIS A 201 -2.59 8.01 16.87
N LEU A 202 -3.01 7.48 15.73
CA LEU A 202 -2.75 8.06 14.40
C LEU A 202 -4.07 8.43 13.75
N ASN A 203 -4.15 9.65 13.23
CA ASN A 203 -5.28 10.08 12.41
C ASN A 203 -4.79 10.65 11.06
N LEU A 204 -5.36 10.09 9.99
CA LEU A 204 -5.16 10.38 8.58
C LEU A 204 -6.51 10.76 7.89
N ASP A 205 -7.53 11.16 8.64
CA ASP A 205 -8.88 11.44 8.12
C ASP A 205 -8.89 12.60 7.10
N HIS A 206 -9.83 12.60 6.15
CA HIS A 206 -9.90 13.57 5.05
C HIS A 206 -8.56 13.72 4.30
N ASN A 207 -8.12 12.67 3.62
CA ASN A 207 -6.94 12.65 2.76
C ASN A 207 -7.27 11.97 1.42
N GLU A 208 -6.27 11.68 0.60
CA GLU A 208 -6.42 11.17 -0.78
C GLU A 208 -5.94 9.70 -0.91
N LEU A 209 -5.84 8.95 0.20
CA LEU A 209 -5.36 7.56 0.24
C LEU A 209 -6.36 6.61 -0.43
N GLN A 210 -5.92 5.87 -1.45
CA GLN A 210 -6.78 4.97 -2.25
C GLN A 210 -6.66 3.49 -1.85
N TYR A 211 -5.68 3.15 -1.03
CA TYR A 211 -5.38 1.80 -0.58
C TYR A 211 -4.87 1.82 0.87
N PHE A 212 -5.02 0.71 1.59
CA PHE A 212 -4.49 0.59 2.94
C PHE A 212 -2.95 0.49 2.87
N PRO A 213 -2.18 1.35 3.55
CA PRO A 213 -0.72 1.39 3.41
C PRO A 213 -0.04 0.35 4.31
N THR A 214 -0.39 -0.93 4.13
CA THR A 214 0.00 -2.08 4.98
C THR A 214 1.46 -2.05 5.40
N LYS A 215 2.39 -2.04 4.43
CA LYS A 215 3.84 -2.08 4.67
C LYS A 215 4.33 -0.93 5.55
N THR A 216 3.76 0.27 5.38
CA THR A 216 4.07 1.46 6.19
C THR A 216 3.48 1.39 7.60
N MET A 217 2.35 0.69 7.77
CA MET A 217 1.64 0.55 9.07
C MET A 217 2.19 -0.56 9.97
N THR A 218 2.78 -1.64 9.41
CA THR A 218 3.39 -2.76 10.18
C THR A 218 4.32 -2.31 11.31
N ARG A 219 4.99 -1.16 11.15
CA ARG A 219 5.98 -0.62 12.08
C ARG A 219 5.38 0.04 13.32
N LEU A 220 4.08 0.29 13.34
CA LEU A 220 3.36 0.97 14.41
C LEU A 220 2.84 -0.01 15.48
N VAL A 221 3.78 -0.74 16.10
CA VAL A 221 3.49 -1.85 17.02
C VAL A 221 2.72 -1.47 18.30
N GLU A 222 2.77 -0.21 18.73
CA GLU A 222 2.02 0.34 19.87
C GLU A 222 0.70 1.04 19.47
N LEU A 223 0.30 1.01 18.20
CA LEU A 223 -0.90 1.72 17.74
C LEU A 223 -2.17 1.08 18.30
N THR A 224 -2.99 1.88 18.96
CA THR A 224 -4.25 1.45 19.58
C THR A 224 -5.49 2.03 18.88
N HIS A 225 -5.36 3.20 18.26
CA HIS A 225 -6.42 3.90 17.54
C HIS A 225 -5.90 4.35 16.17
N LEU A 226 -6.57 3.94 15.10
CA LEU A 226 -6.35 4.43 13.74
C LEU A 226 -7.65 4.99 13.17
N ASP A 227 -7.57 6.21 12.66
CA ASP A 227 -8.64 6.84 11.88
C ASP A 227 -8.11 7.18 10.48
N MET A 228 -8.75 6.63 9.44
CA MET A 228 -8.49 6.97 8.04
C MET A 228 -9.79 7.39 7.32
N SER A 229 -10.82 7.78 8.05
CA SER A 229 -12.15 8.12 7.52
C SER A 229 -12.08 9.22 6.45
N PHE A 230 -13.02 9.26 5.50
CA PHE A 230 -12.99 10.20 4.36
C PHE A 230 -11.69 10.11 3.51
N ASN A 231 -11.26 8.89 3.18
CA ASN A 231 -10.24 8.64 2.17
C ASN A 231 -10.85 7.77 1.03
N PRO A 232 -10.47 7.96 -0.25
CA PRO A 232 -11.08 7.28 -1.41
C PRO A 232 -10.64 5.80 -1.59
N MET A 233 -10.66 5.02 -0.51
CA MET A 233 -10.29 3.59 -0.53
C MET A 233 -11.47 2.72 -0.93
N THR A 234 -11.26 1.77 -1.86
CA THR A 234 -12.33 0.97 -2.48
C THR A 234 -12.37 -0.50 -2.06
N TYR A 235 -11.29 -1.07 -1.54
CA TYR A 235 -11.21 -2.45 -1.06
C TYR A 235 -10.26 -2.58 0.13
N LEU A 236 -10.42 -3.64 0.93
CA LEU A 236 -9.50 -4.03 2.00
C LEU A 236 -9.24 -5.54 1.96
N VAL A 237 -8.01 -5.90 1.58
CA VAL A 237 -7.56 -7.28 1.29
C VAL A 237 -7.07 -8.03 2.53
N GLU A 238 -6.79 -9.32 2.37
CA GLU A 238 -6.22 -10.24 3.36
C GLU A 238 -5.07 -9.59 4.15
N GLU A 239 -5.04 -9.79 5.47
CA GLU A 239 -3.92 -9.43 6.37
C GLU A 239 -3.48 -7.94 6.38
N SER A 240 -4.22 -7.07 5.68
CA SER A 240 -3.81 -5.68 5.43
C SER A 240 -3.73 -4.81 6.69
N VAL A 241 -4.57 -5.06 7.70
CA VAL A 241 -4.52 -4.36 8.99
C VAL A 241 -3.66 -5.16 9.98
N SER A 242 -2.39 -4.78 10.07
CA SER A 242 -1.31 -5.56 10.72
C SER A 242 -0.73 -4.92 11.99
N MET A 243 -1.56 -4.29 12.83
CA MET A 243 -1.11 -3.61 14.05
C MET A 243 -1.59 -4.38 15.30
N PRO A 244 -0.71 -5.14 15.99
CA PRO A 244 -1.13 -6.16 16.95
C PRO A 244 -1.82 -5.63 18.21
N LYS A 245 -1.71 -4.32 18.49
CA LYS A 245 -2.35 -3.62 19.62
C LYS A 245 -3.55 -2.74 19.22
N LEU A 246 -3.99 -2.80 17.96
CA LEU A 246 -5.09 -1.96 17.48
C LEU A 246 -6.40 -2.35 18.18
N THR A 247 -7.10 -1.37 18.73
CA THR A 247 -8.36 -1.53 19.47
C THR A 247 -9.54 -0.82 18.82
N HIS A 248 -9.28 0.26 18.08
CA HIS A 248 -10.27 1.07 17.39
C HIS A 248 -9.78 1.37 15.97
N LEU A 249 -10.63 1.07 14.98
CA LEU A 249 -10.38 1.34 13.57
C LEU A 249 -11.58 2.05 12.95
N SER A 250 -11.36 3.25 12.41
CA SER A 250 -12.38 4.02 11.68
C SER A 250 -12.02 4.13 10.20
N LEU A 251 -12.92 3.62 9.36
CA LEU A 251 -12.85 3.58 7.90
C LEU A 251 -14.18 4.07 7.29
N HIS A 252 -14.82 5.05 7.94
CA HIS A 252 -16.14 5.53 7.53
C HIS A 252 -16.07 6.58 6.42
N HIS A 253 -17.16 6.71 5.65
CA HIS A 253 -17.25 7.65 4.51
C HIS A 253 -16.09 7.47 3.49
N MET A 254 -15.69 6.22 3.23
CA MET A 254 -14.75 5.88 2.15
C MET A 254 -15.55 5.42 0.92
N ALA A 255 -14.94 4.63 0.02
CA ALA A 255 -15.60 4.05 -1.13
C ALA A 255 -15.61 2.51 -1.08
N LEU A 256 -15.51 1.90 0.11
CA LEU A 256 -15.29 0.46 0.27
C LEU A 256 -16.45 -0.37 -0.30
N GLN A 257 -16.15 -1.16 -1.33
CA GLN A 257 -17.08 -2.08 -2.00
C GLN A 257 -16.92 -3.52 -1.52
N ASP A 258 -15.72 -3.90 -1.06
CA ASP A 258 -15.41 -5.24 -0.58
C ASP A 258 -14.43 -5.25 0.60
N LEU A 259 -14.48 -6.30 1.42
CA LEU A 259 -13.71 -6.50 2.64
C LEU A 259 -13.46 -8.00 2.87
N SER A 260 -12.19 -8.43 2.79
CA SER A 260 -11.79 -9.80 3.06
C SER A 260 -12.03 -10.20 4.52
N GLU A 261 -12.53 -11.42 4.75
CA GLU A 261 -12.74 -12.00 6.08
C GLU A 261 -11.47 -12.02 6.95
N SER A 262 -10.30 -12.10 6.32
CA SER A 262 -8.99 -12.14 6.98
C SER A 262 -8.26 -10.79 7.03
N ALA A 263 -8.86 -9.70 6.54
CA ALA A 263 -8.23 -8.37 6.50
C ALA A 263 -7.76 -7.85 7.88
N LEU A 264 -8.37 -8.34 8.95
CA LEU A 264 -8.11 -7.95 10.35
C LEU A 264 -7.41 -9.05 11.17
N SER A 265 -7.01 -10.17 10.57
CA SER A 265 -6.45 -11.35 11.28
C SER A 265 -5.22 -11.00 12.14
N LEU A 266 -4.39 -10.08 11.64
CA LEU A 266 -3.17 -9.60 12.31
C LEU A 266 -3.41 -8.49 13.35
N SER A 267 -4.68 -8.13 13.62
CA SER A 267 -5.09 -7.13 14.62
C SER A 267 -6.15 -7.70 15.59
N PRO A 268 -5.83 -8.75 16.38
CA PRO A 268 -6.81 -9.52 17.16
C PRO A 268 -7.44 -8.78 18.36
N HIS A 269 -6.96 -7.56 18.68
CA HIS A 269 -7.46 -6.73 19.79
C HIS A 269 -8.51 -5.69 19.37
N ILE A 270 -8.95 -5.67 18.10
CA ILE A 270 -9.96 -4.71 17.62
C ILE A 270 -11.27 -4.93 18.38
N SER A 271 -11.72 -3.87 19.05
CA SER A 271 -12.91 -3.82 19.92
C SER A 271 -14.04 -2.99 19.33
N HIS A 272 -13.71 -2.03 18.46
CA HIS A 272 -14.63 -1.14 17.76
C HIS A 272 -14.18 -0.99 16.30
N LEU A 273 -15.08 -1.26 15.36
CA LEU A 273 -14.84 -1.13 13.92
C LEU A 273 -15.96 -0.30 13.28
N ASP A 274 -15.58 0.82 12.66
CA ASP A 274 -16.51 1.67 11.91
C ASP A 274 -16.26 1.59 10.40
N LEU A 275 -17.26 1.06 9.68
CA LEU A 275 -17.32 0.93 8.22
C LEU A 275 -18.52 1.73 7.66
N SER A 276 -19.08 2.67 8.40
CA SER A 276 -20.31 3.37 7.99
C SER A 276 -20.13 4.27 6.76
N TYR A 277 -21.21 4.45 6.00
CA TYR A 277 -21.25 5.25 4.76
C TYR A 277 -20.22 4.79 3.71
N ASN A 278 -20.15 3.48 3.50
CA ASN A 278 -19.38 2.83 2.44
C ASN A 278 -20.33 2.19 1.40
N GLN A 279 -19.79 1.41 0.46
CA GLN A 279 -20.51 0.79 -0.65
C GLN A 279 -20.69 -0.74 -0.49
N LEU A 280 -20.45 -1.29 0.71
CA LEU A 280 -20.46 -2.73 0.98
C LEU A 280 -21.86 -3.34 0.73
N PRO A 281 -22.02 -4.29 -0.23
CA PRO A 281 -23.29 -4.95 -0.49
C PRO A 281 -23.54 -6.15 0.43
N TYR A 282 -22.48 -6.72 0.99
CA TYR A 282 -22.47 -7.80 1.98
C TYR A 282 -21.18 -7.69 2.81
N ILE A 283 -21.06 -8.50 3.86
CA ILE A 283 -19.85 -8.66 4.68
C ILE A 283 -19.88 -10.03 5.35
N GLN A 284 -18.76 -10.74 5.34
CA GLN A 284 -18.62 -12.09 5.95
C GLN A 284 -18.39 -12.00 7.46
N ALA A 285 -18.45 -13.13 8.16
CA ALA A 285 -18.18 -13.19 9.60
C ALA A 285 -16.68 -12.98 9.86
N LEU A 286 -16.33 -11.95 10.65
CA LEU A 286 -14.93 -11.62 10.97
C LEU A 286 -14.45 -12.47 12.16
N GLU A 287 -14.52 -13.81 12.03
CA GLU A 287 -14.39 -14.75 13.16
C GLU A 287 -13.06 -14.64 13.93
N MET A 288 -12.00 -14.17 13.27
CA MET A 288 -10.69 -13.93 13.89
C MET A 288 -10.67 -12.72 14.86
N SER A 289 -11.61 -11.78 14.73
CA SER A 289 -11.71 -10.56 15.56
C SER A 289 -12.40 -10.82 16.91
N SER A 290 -11.86 -11.74 17.70
CA SER A 290 -12.45 -12.27 18.94
C SER A 290 -12.78 -11.25 20.06
N GLN A 291 -12.29 -10.01 19.97
CA GLN A 291 -12.53 -8.95 20.95
C GLN A 291 -13.52 -7.86 20.47
N LEU A 292 -14.11 -8.03 19.28
CA LEU A 292 -15.03 -7.03 18.72
C LEU A 292 -16.29 -6.91 19.57
N THR A 293 -16.68 -5.67 19.90
CA THR A 293 -17.89 -5.37 20.70
C THR A 293 -18.98 -4.69 19.88
N SER A 294 -18.58 -4.00 18.82
CA SER A 294 -19.46 -3.21 17.96
C SER A 294 -18.91 -3.14 16.52
N LEU A 295 -19.82 -3.26 15.57
CA LEU A 295 -19.57 -3.16 14.14
C LEU A 295 -20.57 -2.18 13.53
N ASN A 296 -20.08 -1.05 13.00
CA ASN A 296 -20.93 -0.03 12.38
C ASN A 296 -20.94 -0.14 10.86
N LEU A 297 -22.07 -0.56 10.30
CA LEU A 297 -22.35 -0.68 8.86
C LEU A 297 -23.38 0.36 8.38
N THR A 298 -23.78 1.32 9.23
CA THR A 298 -24.80 2.34 8.93
C THR A 298 -24.52 3.03 7.59
N GLY A 299 -25.52 3.15 6.71
CA GLY A 299 -25.38 3.81 5.41
C GLY A 299 -24.69 3.00 4.31
N ASN A 300 -24.43 1.70 4.51
CA ASN A 300 -24.02 0.78 3.45
C ASN A 300 -25.23 0.15 2.71
N PRO A 301 -25.10 -0.23 1.43
CA PRO A 301 -26.16 -0.89 0.64
C PRO A 301 -26.33 -2.39 0.96
N ILE A 302 -26.40 -2.75 2.26
CA ILE A 302 -26.38 -4.14 2.75
C ILE A 302 -27.58 -4.94 2.22
N ARG A 303 -27.29 -6.07 1.57
CA ARG A 303 -28.26 -7.03 1.06
C ARG A 303 -28.54 -8.12 2.10
N CYS A 304 -29.62 -7.94 2.86
CA CYS A 304 -30.17 -8.87 3.84
C CYS A 304 -30.78 -10.11 3.16
N THR A 305 -29.90 -10.94 2.63
CA THR A 305 -30.15 -12.23 2.01
C THR A 305 -29.47 -13.32 2.84
N CYS A 306 -29.55 -14.58 2.44
CA CYS A 306 -28.87 -15.66 3.17
C CYS A 306 -27.34 -15.51 3.24
N LEU A 307 -26.72 -14.69 2.37
CA LEU A 307 -25.29 -14.31 2.51
C LEU A 307 -25.00 -13.59 3.84
N LEU A 308 -25.98 -12.91 4.42
CA LEU A 308 -25.87 -12.23 5.72
C LEU A 308 -26.02 -13.18 6.92
N GLN A 309 -26.49 -14.43 6.72
CA GLN A 309 -26.77 -15.37 7.81
C GLN A 309 -25.51 -15.66 8.63
N GLY A 310 -24.34 -15.82 7.99
CA GLY A 310 -23.06 -16.04 8.68
C GLY A 310 -22.71 -14.90 9.64
N LEU A 311 -22.67 -13.66 9.14
CA LEU A 311 -22.44 -12.46 9.96
C LEU A 311 -23.45 -12.36 11.12
N LYS A 312 -24.75 -12.58 10.84
CA LYS A 312 -25.80 -12.47 11.85
C LYS A 312 -25.63 -13.50 12.96
N MET A 313 -25.32 -14.75 12.63
CA MET A 313 -25.14 -15.83 13.61
C MET A 313 -23.86 -15.63 14.44
N TRP A 314 -22.75 -15.23 13.81
CA TRP A 314 -21.51 -14.85 14.49
C TRP A 314 -21.71 -13.67 15.44
N ALA A 315 -22.38 -12.60 15.00
CA ALA A 315 -22.64 -11.44 15.84
C ALA A 315 -23.52 -11.79 17.06
N LEU A 316 -24.51 -12.67 16.88
CA LEU A 316 -25.36 -13.15 17.98
C LEU A 316 -24.60 -14.04 18.98
N SER A 317 -23.72 -14.95 18.51
CA SER A 317 -22.95 -15.84 19.39
C SER A 317 -21.81 -15.13 20.12
N SER A 318 -21.17 -14.14 19.49
CA SER A 318 -20.11 -13.31 20.07
C SER A 318 -20.63 -12.08 20.85
N GLY A 319 -21.94 -11.79 20.83
CA GLY A 319 -22.54 -10.66 21.57
C GLY A 319 -22.27 -9.28 20.96
N ILE A 320 -21.96 -9.24 19.66
CA ILE A 320 -21.55 -8.04 18.91
C ILE A 320 -22.79 -7.20 18.55
N LYS A 321 -22.70 -5.88 18.74
CA LYS A 321 -23.73 -4.94 18.30
C LYS A 321 -23.55 -4.60 16.83
N LEU A 322 -24.55 -4.92 16.01
CA LEU A 322 -24.60 -4.54 14.59
C LEU A 322 -25.38 -3.24 14.44
N TYR A 323 -24.72 -2.18 13.97
CA TYR A 323 -25.38 -0.92 13.62
C TYR A 323 -25.55 -0.80 12.10
N GLY A 324 -26.72 -0.34 11.66
CA GLY A 324 -27.09 -0.18 10.25
C GLY A 324 -28.44 -0.83 9.95
N ALA A 325 -28.85 -0.77 8.69
CA ALA A 325 -30.11 -1.30 8.19
C ALA A 325 -29.92 -2.02 6.84
N CYS A 326 -30.90 -2.81 6.45
CA CYS A 326 -30.96 -3.45 5.13
C CYS A 326 -31.31 -2.43 4.03
N ALA A 327 -30.65 -2.51 2.88
CA ALA A 327 -31.04 -1.78 1.66
C ALA A 327 -31.80 -2.68 0.65
N TRP A 328 -31.72 -4.00 0.81
CA TRP A 328 -32.38 -5.00 -0.02
C TRP A 328 -32.55 -6.30 0.78
N PRO A 329 -33.58 -7.14 0.56
CA PRO A 329 -34.71 -7.00 -0.36
C PRO A 329 -35.73 -5.94 0.06
N PRO A 330 -36.64 -5.48 -0.84
CA PRO A 330 -37.57 -4.39 -0.55
C PRO A 330 -38.51 -4.61 0.64
N HIS A 331 -38.77 -5.87 1.03
CA HIS A 331 -39.60 -6.20 2.19
C HIS A 331 -38.83 -6.20 3.53
N LEU A 332 -37.51 -6.04 3.49
CA LEU A 332 -36.65 -5.77 4.64
C LEU A 332 -36.01 -4.37 4.56
N SER A 333 -36.31 -3.55 3.54
CA SER A 333 -35.72 -2.21 3.38
C SER A 333 -35.88 -1.39 4.65
N ASP A 334 -34.80 -0.73 5.06
CA ASP A 334 -34.71 0.14 6.23
C ASP A 334 -34.89 -0.58 7.59
N GLU A 335 -35.09 -1.90 7.61
CA GLU A 335 -35.12 -2.69 8.85
C GLU A 335 -33.70 -2.76 9.46
N PRO A 336 -33.51 -2.42 10.75
CA PRO A 336 -32.20 -2.48 11.40
C PRO A 336 -31.59 -3.89 11.41
N LEU A 337 -30.29 -4.00 11.11
CA LEU A 337 -29.55 -5.27 11.07
C LEU A 337 -29.63 -6.06 12.38
N GLN A 338 -29.80 -5.37 13.50
CA GLN A 338 -30.01 -5.98 14.82
C GLN A 338 -31.35 -6.72 14.93
N ASN A 339 -32.40 -6.25 14.25
CA ASN A 339 -33.77 -6.77 14.32
C ASN A 339 -34.05 -7.95 13.38
N VAL A 340 -33.40 -8.00 12.21
CA VAL A 340 -33.60 -9.05 11.18
C VAL A 340 -33.49 -10.45 11.80
N GLN A 341 -34.47 -11.33 11.55
CA GLN A 341 -34.50 -12.69 12.13
C GLN A 341 -33.86 -13.70 11.16
N GLU A 342 -33.34 -14.81 11.70
CA GLU A 342 -32.73 -15.88 10.87
C GLU A 342 -33.72 -16.46 9.84
N GLN A 343 -35.00 -16.53 10.19
CA GLN A 343 -36.06 -17.03 9.31
C GLN A 343 -36.27 -16.18 8.05
N ASP A 344 -35.86 -14.91 8.08
CA ASP A 344 -35.98 -13.95 6.98
C ASP A 344 -34.81 -14.10 5.98
N LEU A 345 -33.71 -14.74 6.41
CA LEU A 345 -32.45 -14.87 5.68
C LEU A 345 -32.27 -16.26 5.03
N ARG A 346 -33.33 -16.88 4.50
CA ARG A 346 -33.29 -18.25 3.97
C ARG A 346 -33.07 -18.30 2.44
N CYS A 347 -32.00 -18.95 1.98
CA CYS A 347 -31.86 -19.28 0.55
C CYS A 347 -32.95 -20.27 0.11
N ARG A 348 -33.25 -20.28 -1.19
CA ARG A 348 -33.78 -21.48 -1.88
C ARG A 348 -32.61 -22.22 -2.53
N PRO A 349 -32.68 -23.55 -2.72
CA PRO A 349 -31.62 -24.35 -3.35
C PRO A 349 -31.48 -24.14 -4.88
N HIS A 350 -31.84 -22.94 -5.36
CA HIS A 350 -31.64 -22.47 -6.72
C HIS A 350 -30.88 -21.14 -6.78
N ASP A 351 -30.67 -20.48 -5.63
CA ASP A 351 -30.05 -19.15 -5.53
C ASP A 351 -28.50 -19.22 -5.45
N GLU A 352 -27.93 -20.42 -5.25
CA GLU A 352 -26.49 -20.67 -5.04
C GLU A 352 -25.64 -20.55 -6.33
N LEU A 353 -26.24 -20.27 -7.49
CA LEU A 353 -25.51 -20.12 -8.78
C LEU A 353 -25.89 -18.85 -9.55
N ARG A 354 -25.42 -17.68 -9.08
CA ARG A 354 -24.87 -16.54 -9.88
C ARG A 354 -24.66 -15.27 -9.05
N PRO A 355 -23.46 -14.67 -9.07
CA PRO A 355 -23.28 -13.24 -8.79
C PRO A 355 -23.86 -12.34 -9.90
N ASP A 356 -23.82 -12.80 -11.16
CA ASP A 356 -23.95 -11.98 -12.37
C ASP A 356 -25.40 -11.79 -12.89
N VAL A 357 -26.34 -11.34 -12.06
CA VAL A 357 -27.66 -10.86 -12.55
C VAL A 357 -28.19 -9.65 -11.78
N ILE A 358 -27.63 -8.46 -12.02
CA ILE A 358 -28.39 -7.19 -11.98
C ILE A 358 -27.97 -6.31 -13.17
N GLU A 359 -28.65 -6.47 -14.30
CA GLU A 359 -28.75 -5.41 -15.31
C GLU A 359 -30.15 -4.78 -15.26
N LYS A 360 -30.19 -3.45 -15.35
CA LYS A 360 -31.29 -2.64 -15.91
C LYS A 360 -32.69 -2.84 -15.32
N GLU A 361 -33.08 -1.91 -14.45
CA GLU A 361 -34.24 -1.03 -14.72
C GLU A 361 -34.13 0.26 -13.90
N GLY A 362 -34.59 1.40 -14.45
CA GLY A 362 -34.36 2.74 -13.90
C GLY A 362 -34.00 3.79 -14.95
N LYS A 363 -34.99 4.19 -15.76
CA LYS A 363 -34.90 5.30 -16.75
C LYS A 363 -35.67 6.50 -16.20
N GLU A 364 -35.09 7.70 -16.35
CA GLU A 364 -35.79 9.01 -16.39
C GLU A 364 -36.62 9.35 -15.12
N GLU A 365 -36.96 10.57 -14.71
CA GLU A 365 -36.80 11.96 -15.19
C GLU A 365 -36.22 12.79 -13.98
N ASP A 366 -36.07 14.13 -13.95
CA ASP A 366 -36.29 15.23 -14.90
C ASP A 366 -35.27 16.36 -14.62
N GLY A 367 -35.15 17.35 -15.51
CA GLY A 367 -34.16 18.43 -15.43
C GLY A 367 -34.70 19.80 -14.99
N VAL A 368 -33.93 20.52 -14.17
CA VAL A 368 -34.13 21.97 -13.94
C VAL A 368 -32.89 22.75 -14.39
N GLN A 369 -33.07 23.60 -15.40
CA GLN A 369 -32.06 24.55 -15.87
C GLN A 369 -32.23 25.91 -15.18
N GLU A 370 -31.21 26.39 -14.46
CA GLU A 370 -31.07 27.83 -14.17
C GLU A 370 -30.08 28.51 -15.13
N LYS A 371 -30.47 29.71 -15.60
CA LYS A 371 -29.78 30.43 -16.67
C LYS A 371 -28.82 31.48 -16.12
N ALA A 372 -27.55 31.41 -16.51
CA ALA A 372 -26.58 32.46 -16.20
C ALA A 372 -26.80 33.74 -17.03
N VAL A 373 -26.60 34.90 -16.40
CA VAL A 373 -26.52 36.23 -17.05
C VAL A 373 -25.09 36.79 -16.85
N PRO A 374 -24.46 37.48 -17.83
CA PRO A 374 -23.01 37.45 -17.94
C PRO A 374 -22.26 38.77 -17.64
N THR A 375 -20.92 38.64 -17.69
CA THR A 375 -19.87 39.67 -17.86
C THR A 375 -19.31 40.43 -16.65
N ALA A 376 -18.12 39.99 -16.24
CA ALA A 376 -16.93 40.85 -16.19
C ALA A 376 -15.66 40.02 -16.47
N LYS A 377 -14.66 40.59 -17.17
CA LYS A 377 -13.35 40.00 -17.51
C LYS A 377 -12.34 41.14 -17.76
N PRO A 378 -11.01 40.91 -17.67
CA PRO A 378 -10.29 39.84 -16.95
C PRO A 378 -9.13 40.36 -16.08
N LYS A 379 -8.56 39.49 -15.24
CA LYS A 379 -7.10 39.50 -14.97
C LYS A 379 -6.55 38.09 -15.27
N LYS A 380 -5.38 38.02 -15.90
CA LYS A 380 -4.81 36.75 -16.39
C LYS A 380 -4.44 35.84 -15.21
N LYS A 381 -5.09 34.69 -15.11
CA LYS A 381 -4.60 33.49 -14.43
C LYS A 381 -4.56 32.35 -15.45
N SER A 382 -3.69 31.37 -15.26
CA SER A 382 -3.72 30.10 -15.98
C SER A 382 -5.12 29.49 -15.84
N LYS A 383 -5.67 28.98 -16.94
CA LYS A 383 -6.98 28.32 -16.95
C LYS A 383 -6.74 26.83 -16.93
N CYS A 384 -7.35 26.16 -15.96
CA CYS A 384 -7.58 24.72 -16.04
C CYS A 384 -8.22 24.33 -17.39
N PRO A 385 -7.97 23.11 -17.91
CA PRO A 385 -8.67 22.65 -19.11
C PRO A 385 -10.19 22.67 -18.95
N LYS A 386 -10.92 22.68 -20.08
CA LYS A 386 -12.39 22.59 -20.04
C LYS A 386 -12.81 21.25 -19.42
N ASN A 387 -13.88 21.25 -18.63
CA ASN A 387 -14.40 20.07 -17.94
C ASN A 387 -13.30 19.36 -17.13
N CYS A 388 -12.51 20.12 -16.38
CA CYS A 388 -11.60 19.64 -15.34
C CYS A 388 -11.65 20.62 -14.16
N HIS A 389 -11.30 20.16 -12.96
CA HIS A 389 -11.05 21.00 -11.80
C HIS A 389 -9.55 21.05 -11.53
N CYS A 390 -8.98 22.24 -11.34
CA CYS A 390 -7.58 22.42 -10.97
C CYS A 390 -7.55 23.27 -9.72
N GLU A 391 -7.19 22.65 -8.61
CA GLU A 391 -7.14 23.29 -7.31
C GLU A 391 -5.96 24.27 -7.19
N VAL A 392 -5.99 25.08 -6.13
CA VAL A 392 -4.82 25.83 -5.69
C VAL A 392 -3.76 24.88 -5.09
N ARG A 393 -4.19 23.74 -4.54
CA ARG A 393 -3.39 22.69 -3.86
C ARG A 393 -2.50 21.82 -4.78
N LYS A 394 -2.21 22.25 -6.02
CA LYS A 394 -1.45 21.47 -7.03
C LYS A 394 -2.11 20.14 -7.48
N HIS A 395 -3.32 19.81 -7.06
CA HIS A 395 -4.13 18.72 -7.60
C HIS A 395 -4.93 19.23 -8.82
N ALA A 396 -4.92 18.50 -9.94
CA ALA A 396 -5.90 18.65 -11.02
C ALA A 396 -6.65 17.33 -11.29
N THR A 397 -7.98 17.36 -11.34
CA THR A 397 -8.84 16.21 -11.66
C THR A 397 -9.71 16.47 -12.88
N CYS A 398 -9.83 15.46 -13.74
CA CYS A 398 -10.76 15.36 -14.85
C CYS A 398 -11.58 14.06 -14.79
N GLU A 399 -11.70 13.45 -13.61
CA GLU A 399 -12.44 12.22 -13.33
C GLU A 399 -13.88 12.23 -13.87
N ASP A 400 -14.29 11.16 -14.56
CA ASP A 400 -15.63 10.92 -15.13
C ASP A 400 -16.18 12.04 -16.05
N ARG A 401 -15.31 12.85 -16.67
CA ARG A 401 -15.73 13.94 -17.57
C ARG A 401 -15.87 13.52 -19.03
N GLY A 402 -15.73 12.23 -19.32
CA GLY A 402 -15.94 11.63 -20.64
C GLY A 402 -14.94 12.08 -21.71
N HIS A 403 -13.75 12.56 -21.32
CA HIS A 403 -12.72 13.02 -22.25
C HIS A 403 -12.22 11.89 -23.14
N THR A 404 -12.16 12.15 -24.44
CA THR A 404 -11.62 11.21 -25.44
C THR A 404 -10.16 11.46 -25.80
N LYS A 405 -9.55 12.51 -25.24
CA LYS A 405 -8.12 12.86 -25.36
C LYS A 405 -7.66 13.57 -24.10
N VAL A 406 -6.39 13.41 -23.71
CA VAL A 406 -5.81 14.11 -22.55
C VAL A 406 -5.98 15.64 -22.71
N PRO A 407 -6.65 16.34 -21.76
CA PRO A 407 -6.85 17.78 -21.87
C PRO A 407 -5.54 18.57 -21.73
N THR A 408 -5.38 19.66 -22.49
CA THR A 408 -4.16 20.48 -22.44
C THR A 408 -4.39 21.78 -21.68
N GLY A 409 -3.39 22.22 -20.90
CA GLY A 409 -3.41 23.49 -20.17
C GLY A 409 -3.48 23.38 -18.64
N PHE A 410 -3.17 22.22 -18.07
CA PHE A 410 -2.96 22.06 -16.63
C PHE A 410 -1.90 23.04 -16.08
N PRO A 411 -1.96 23.41 -14.79
CA PRO A 411 -0.88 24.13 -14.12
C PRO A 411 0.45 23.35 -14.19
N GLY A 412 1.54 24.03 -14.56
CA GLY A 412 2.86 23.38 -14.64
C GLY A 412 3.46 22.97 -13.28
N ASN A 413 2.82 23.39 -12.19
CA ASN A 413 3.13 23.02 -10.81
C ASN A 413 2.15 21.97 -10.23
N THR A 414 1.36 21.30 -11.06
CA THR A 414 0.48 20.20 -10.63
C THR A 414 1.33 19.00 -10.19
N LEU A 415 1.02 18.42 -9.03
CA LEU A 415 1.70 17.24 -8.45
C LEU A 415 0.87 15.96 -8.58
N LEU A 416 -0.47 16.06 -8.52
CA LEU A 416 -1.37 14.93 -8.79
C LEU A 416 -2.29 15.30 -9.95
N LEU A 417 -2.34 14.42 -10.95
CA LEU A 417 -3.24 14.51 -12.09
C LEU A 417 -4.16 13.30 -12.12
N ASP A 418 -5.42 13.49 -11.73
CA ASP A 418 -6.44 12.45 -11.83
C ASP A 418 -7.21 12.58 -13.13
N MET A 419 -7.30 11.51 -13.91
CA MET A 419 -8.16 11.44 -15.09
C MET A 419 -8.85 10.07 -15.23
N ARG A 420 -9.14 9.36 -14.12
CA ARG A 420 -9.83 8.06 -14.17
C ARG A 420 -11.24 8.14 -14.79
N GLY A 421 -11.76 7.00 -15.24
CA GLY A 421 -13.12 6.86 -15.79
C GLY A 421 -13.37 7.53 -17.16
N ASN A 422 -12.32 8.08 -17.80
CA ASN A 422 -12.43 8.74 -19.10
C ASN A 422 -12.46 7.75 -20.29
N HIS A 423 -12.43 8.27 -21.52
CA HIS A 423 -12.63 7.52 -22.75
C HIS A 423 -11.46 7.69 -23.72
N PHE A 424 -10.23 7.69 -23.21
CA PHE A 424 -9.04 8.04 -23.99
C PHE A 424 -8.78 7.09 -25.16
N HIS A 425 -8.99 5.79 -24.96
CA HIS A 425 -8.77 4.69 -25.93
C HIS A 425 -7.33 4.51 -26.45
N TYR A 426 -6.64 5.57 -26.80
CA TYR A 426 -5.28 5.59 -27.35
C TYR A 426 -4.50 6.78 -26.77
N LEU A 427 -3.30 6.53 -26.24
CA LEU A 427 -2.43 7.59 -25.72
C LEU A 427 -1.25 7.86 -26.68
N PRO A 428 -1.26 8.98 -27.44
CA PRO A 428 -0.14 9.36 -28.30
C PRO A 428 1.10 9.79 -27.50
N SER A 429 2.24 9.82 -28.19
CA SER A 429 3.51 10.33 -27.70
C SER A 429 3.41 11.80 -27.24
N ASN A 430 4.01 12.11 -26.09
CA ASN A 430 3.95 13.42 -25.43
C ASN A 430 2.50 13.83 -25.04
N SER A 431 1.64 12.89 -24.62
CA SER A 431 0.26 13.14 -24.18
C SER A 431 0.13 14.13 -23.01
N PHE A 432 1.21 14.37 -22.25
CA PHE A 432 1.23 15.16 -21.02
C PHE A 432 2.08 16.45 -21.14
N PRO A 433 1.75 17.38 -22.07
CA PRO A 433 2.59 18.55 -22.33
C PRO A 433 2.49 19.58 -21.20
N GLY A 434 3.64 19.90 -20.59
CA GLY A 434 3.77 21.03 -19.66
C GLY A 434 3.50 20.72 -18.19
N VAL A 435 3.41 19.44 -17.81
CA VAL A 435 3.23 18.98 -16.41
C VAL A 435 4.44 18.16 -15.89
N PRO A 436 5.65 18.76 -15.81
CA PRO A 436 6.87 18.03 -15.47
C PRO A 436 6.95 17.61 -14.01
N GLU A 437 6.27 18.32 -13.11
CA GLU A 437 6.29 18.12 -11.65
C GLU A 437 5.24 17.09 -11.15
N VAL A 438 4.44 16.48 -12.04
CA VAL A 438 3.44 15.49 -11.63
C VAL A 438 4.14 14.26 -11.06
N VAL A 439 3.79 13.91 -9.82
CA VAL A 439 4.28 12.77 -9.03
C VAL A 439 3.35 11.57 -9.14
N SER A 440 2.03 11.80 -9.16
CA SER A 440 1.01 10.75 -9.34
C SER A 440 0.07 11.06 -10.52
N LEU A 441 -0.16 10.04 -11.36
CA LEU A 441 -1.05 10.10 -12.52
C LEU A 441 -2.02 8.92 -12.53
N HIS A 442 -3.32 9.20 -12.48
CA HIS A 442 -4.39 8.22 -12.60
C HIS A 442 -5.00 8.19 -14.01
N LEU A 443 -5.01 7.02 -14.63
CA LEU A 443 -5.59 6.73 -15.95
C LEU A 443 -6.48 5.48 -15.92
N ASP A 444 -7.03 5.19 -14.74
CA ASP A 444 -7.75 3.95 -14.44
C ASP A 444 -9.10 3.91 -15.15
N SER A 445 -9.53 2.71 -15.56
CA SER A 445 -10.78 2.49 -16.32
C SER A 445 -10.95 3.32 -17.60
N CYS A 446 -9.87 3.91 -18.15
CA CYS A 446 -9.92 4.85 -19.28
C CYS A 446 -10.13 4.23 -20.67
N LYS A 447 -10.42 2.92 -20.73
CA LYS A 447 -10.67 2.12 -21.93
C LYS A 447 -9.52 2.14 -22.94
N ILE A 448 -8.30 2.38 -22.46
CA ILE A 448 -7.06 2.49 -23.26
C ILE A 448 -6.65 1.10 -23.75
N HIS A 449 -6.48 0.91 -25.05
CA HIS A 449 -6.01 -0.35 -25.66
C HIS A 449 -4.55 -0.29 -26.17
N GLU A 450 -4.02 0.93 -26.40
CA GLU A 450 -2.68 1.14 -26.93
C GLU A 450 -2.09 2.47 -26.40
N ILE A 451 -0.77 2.47 -26.17
CA ILE A 451 0.02 3.63 -25.72
C ILE A 451 1.25 3.73 -26.64
N GLU A 452 1.45 4.89 -27.27
CA GLU A 452 2.60 5.15 -28.14
C GLU A 452 3.89 5.36 -27.31
N GLY A 453 5.03 4.95 -27.88
CA GLY A 453 6.35 5.20 -27.30
C GLY A 453 6.58 6.68 -26.95
N GLY A 454 6.90 6.96 -25.69
CA GLY A 454 7.07 8.31 -25.16
C GLY A 454 5.76 9.04 -24.84
N ALA A 455 4.65 8.36 -24.57
CA ALA A 455 3.42 9.01 -24.10
C ALA A 455 3.65 9.90 -22.86
N PHE A 456 4.38 9.40 -21.86
CA PHE A 456 4.69 10.07 -20.59
C PHE A 456 5.93 11.01 -20.65
N ARG A 457 6.42 11.31 -21.86
CA ARG A 457 7.71 11.95 -22.06
C ARG A 457 7.78 13.36 -21.49
N GLY A 458 8.67 13.55 -20.52
CA GLY A 458 8.90 14.82 -19.85
C GLY A 458 8.18 14.98 -18.52
N MET A 459 7.42 13.97 -18.08
CA MET A 459 6.89 13.87 -16.71
C MET A 459 8.03 13.45 -15.76
N LYS A 460 8.89 14.41 -15.41
CA LYS A 460 10.15 14.16 -14.69
C LYS A 460 9.95 13.76 -13.24
N GLY A 461 8.90 14.23 -12.59
CA GLY A 461 8.57 13.88 -11.20
C GLY A 461 7.76 12.60 -11.03
N LEU A 462 7.35 11.94 -12.13
CA LEU A 462 6.34 10.88 -12.09
C LEU A 462 6.88 9.63 -11.40
N MET A 463 6.35 9.34 -10.20
CA MET A 463 6.72 8.21 -9.36
C MET A 463 5.63 7.13 -9.33
N TYR A 464 4.36 7.53 -9.46
CA TYR A 464 3.18 6.67 -9.37
C TYR A 464 2.37 6.78 -10.66
N LEU A 465 2.22 5.66 -11.37
CA LEU A 465 1.46 5.58 -12.62
C LEU A 465 0.42 4.47 -12.53
N TYR A 466 -0.86 4.88 -12.54
CA TYR A 466 -2.00 3.98 -12.51
C TYR A 466 -2.65 3.89 -13.89
N LEU A 467 -2.70 2.67 -14.43
CA LEU A 467 -3.25 2.31 -15.75
C LEU A 467 -4.24 1.13 -15.63
N SER A 468 -4.85 0.97 -14.45
CA SER A 468 -5.58 -0.22 -14.04
C SER A 468 -6.95 -0.35 -14.74
N ASP A 469 -7.43 -1.58 -14.88
CA ASP A 469 -8.72 -1.95 -15.49
C ASP A 469 -8.96 -1.31 -16.88
N ASN A 470 -7.88 -1.23 -17.68
CA ASN A 470 -7.88 -0.78 -19.07
C ASN A 470 -7.98 -1.97 -20.05
N GLN A 471 -7.52 -1.81 -21.29
CA GLN A 471 -7.65 -2.82 -22.35
C GLN A 471 -6.31 -3.11 -23.05
N LEU A 472 -5.18 -2.79 -22.41
CA LEU A 472 -3.84 -2.91 -22.97
C LEU A 472 -3.51 -4.38 -23.25
N SER A 473 -3.16 -4.71 -24.50
CA SER A 473 -2.77 -6.07 -24.91
C SER A 473 -1.25 -6.32 -24.91
N SER A 474 -0.49 -5.23 -25.01
CA SER A 474 0.97 -5.15 -24.86
C SER A 474 1.40 -3.69 -24.63
N LEU A 475 2.62 -3.48 -24.14
CA LEU A 475 3.27 -2.17 -24.06
C LEU A 475 4.32 -2.01 -25.18
N ASP A 476 4.54 -0.79 -25.65
CA ASP A 476 5.67 -0.48 -26.53
C ASP A 476 7.01 -0.46 -25.74
N THR A 477 8.10 -0.75 -26.44
CA THR A 477 9.48 -0.69 -25.94
C THR A 477 9.85 0.68 -25.35
N LYS A 478 9.22 1.76 -25.79
CA LYS A 478 9.49 3.13 -25.33
C LYS A 478 8.36 3.77 -24.55
N THR A 479 7.35 3.01 -24.11
CA THR A 479 6.16 3.53 -23.42
C THR A 479 6.51 4.60 -22.36
N PHE A 480 7.53 4.32 -21.53
CA PHE A 480 7.99 5.18 -20.44
C PHE A 480 9.20 6.09 -20.78
N GLU A 481 9.52 6.32 -22.07
CA GLU A 481 10.66 7.17 -22.47
C GLU A 481 10.52 8.59 -21.88
N GLY A 482 11.35 8.92 -20.89
CA GLY A 482 11.40 10.24 -20.25
C GLY A 482 10.58 10.38 -18.96
N ALA A 483 10.11 9.27 -18.37
CA ALA A 483 9.46 9.20 -17.05
C ALA A 483 10.30 8.32 -16.08
N HIS A 484 11.56 8.69 -15.88
CA HIS A 484 12.58 7.85 -15.24
C HIS A 484 12.46 7.67 -13.71
N GLU A 485 11.56 8.41 -13.07
CA GLU A 485 11.35 8.39 -11.62
C GLU A 485 10.25 7.40 -11.19
N ILE A 486 9.62 6.67 -12.13
CA ILE A 486 8.54 5.72 -11.81
C ILE A 486 9.07 4.65 -10.85
N MET A 487 8.42 4.57 -9.69
CA MET A 487 8.69 3.65 -8.60
C MET A 487 7.54 2.65 -8.38
N TYR A 488 6.31 3.02 -8.76
CA TYR A 488 5.11 2.20 -8.61
C TYR A 488 4.33 2.24 -9.92
N LEU A 489 4.07 1.07 -10.50
CA LEU A 489 3.40 0.92 -11.80
C LEU A 489 2.25 -0.08 -11.69
N HIS A 490 1.03 0.42 -11.87
CA HIS A 490 -0.20 -0.35 -11.79
C HIS A 490 -0.77 -0.61 -13.19
N LEU A 491 -0.86 -1.89 -13.56
CA LEU A 491 -1.29 -2.40 -14.87
C LEU A 491 -2.29 -3.57 -14.72
N GLU A 492 -2.81 -3.80 -13.53
CA GLU A 492 -3.79 -4.84 -13.23
C GLU A 492 -5.10 -4.67 -14.01
N GLY A 493 -5.84 -5.75 -14.21
CA GLY A 493 -7.13 -5.74 -14.91
C GLY A 493 -7.06 -5.43 -16.41
N ASN A 494 -5.88 -5.53 -17.01
CA ASN A 494 -5.65 -5.32 -18.43
C ASN A 494 -5.70 -6.65 -19.22
N LYS A 495 -5.23 -6.64 -20.47
CA LYS A 495 -5.26 -7.80 -21.39
C LYS A 495 -3.85 -8.20 -21.81
N LEU A 496 -2.84 -7.88 -20.99
CA LEU A 496 -1.43 -8.05 -21.33
C LEU A 496 -1.12 -9.53 -21.54
N THR A 497 -0.70 -9.87 -22.76
CA THR A 497 -0.38 -11.25 -23.17
C THR A 497 1.06 -11.66 -22.90
N ARG A 498 1.94 -10.67 -22.68
CA ARG A 498 3.39 -10.80 -22.49
C ARG A 498 3.85 -9.80 -21.43
N PHE A 499 4.82 -10.21 -20.62
CA PHE A 499 5.42 -9.38 -19.59
C PHE A 499 6.13 -8.15 -20.20
N PRO A 500 6.19 -6.98 -19.52
CA PRO A 500 6.92 -5.82 -20.02
C PRO A 500 8.37 -6.15 -20.39
N SER A 501 8.83 -5.77 -21.59
CA SER A 501 10.15 -6.17 -22.06
C SER A 501 11.27 -5.47 -21.27
N SER A 502 12.46 -6.05 -21.27
CA SER A 502 13.62 -5.41 -20.65
C SER A 502 13.96 -4.04 -21.26
N ASP A 503 13.64 -3.80 -22.54
CA ASP A 503 13.75 -2.48 -23.16
C ASP A 503 12.72 -1.48 -22.56
N THR A 504 11.46 -1.92 -22.38
CA THR A 504 10.42 -1.11 -21.72
C THR A 504 10.81 -0.78 -20.27
N LEU A 505 11.32 -1.75 -19.52
CA LEU A 505 11.71 -1.60 -18.11
C LEU A 505 13.00 -0.79 -17.93
N ALA A 506 13.92 -0.79 -18.90
CA ALA A 506 15.15 0.03 -18.87
C ALA A 506 14.88 1.55 -18.85
N HIS A 507 13.67 1.99 -19.19
CA HIS A 507 13.26 3.38 -19.03
C HIS A 507 12.89 3.76 -17.59
N ILE A 508 12.61 2.80 -16.69
CA ILE A 508 12.10 3.01 -15.32
C ILE A 508 12.94 2.27 -14.25
N PRO A 509 14.27 2.48 -14.18
CA PRO A 509 15.18 1.67 -13.34
C PRO A 509 15.00 1.86 -11.81
N LYS A 510 14.08 2.73 -11.38
CA LYS A 510 13.73 3.00 -9.98
C LYS A 510 12.52 2.20 -9.48
N LEU A 511 11.88 1.41 -10.35
CA LEU A 511 10.70 0.61 -10.04
C LEU A 511 10.92 -0.26 -8.79
N LEU A 512 10.05 -0.06 -7.78
CA LEU A 512 9.99 -0.84 -6.54
C LEU A 512 8.85 -1.87 -6.60
N GLU A 513 7.68 -1.48 -7.12
CA GLU A 513 6.50 -2.35 -7.13
C GLU A 513 5.83 -2.33 -8.51
N LEU A 514 5.54 -3.53 -9.02
CA LEU A 514 4.93 -3.77 -10.34
C LEU A 514 3.70 -4.65 -10.19
N HIS A 515 2.55 -4.06 -10.47
CA HIS A 515 1.25 -4.73 -10.43
C HIS A 515 0.81 -5.12 -11.85
N LEU A 516 0.54 -6.41 -12.04
CA LEU A 516 0.18 -7.08 -13.30
C LEU A 516 -0.93 -8.14 -13.07
N GLU A 517 -1.65 -8.03 -11.96
CA GLU A 517 -2.76 -8.90 -11.57
C GLU A 517 -3.89 -8.91 -12.63
N ARG A 518 -4.73 -9.95 -12.66
CA ARG A 518 -5.91 -10.01 -13.54
C ARG A 518 -5.61 -9.71 -15.02
N ASN A 519 -4.54 -10.30 -15.56
CA ASN A 519 -4.08 -10.14 -16.95
C ASN A 519 -4.05 -11.49 -17.70
N LEU A 520 -3.46 -11.54 -18.90
CA LEU A 520 -3.41 -12.72 -19.78
C LEU A 520 -1.97 -13.24 -19.99
N LEU A 521 -1.09 -13.05 -18.99
CA LEU A 521 0.31 -13.45 -19.08
C LEU A 521 0.43 -14.98 -19.07
N ALA A 522 0.93 -15.57 -20.16
CA ALA A 522 1.09 -17.02 -20.28
C ALA A 522 2.44 -17.56 -19.78
N LYS A 523 3.47 -16.69 -19.75
CA LYS A 523 4.84 -17.04 -19.40
C LYS A 523 5.63 -15.83 -18.92
N LEU A 524 6.70 -16.08 -18.15
CA LEU A 524 7.80 -15.14 -17.96
C LEU A 524 9.01 -15.64 -18.77
N GLU A 525 9.30 -14.97 -19.89
CA GLU A 525 10.45 -15.22 -20.79
C GLU A 525 10.88 -13.89 -21.46
N PRO A 526 12.16 -13.70 -21.83
CA PRO A 526 13.31 -14.60 -21.70
C PRO A 526 13.91 -14.61 -20.27
N SER A 527 15.10 -15.21 -20.10
CA SER A 527 15.93 -14.99 -18.91
C SER A 527 16.39 -13.53 -18.82
N GLY A 528 16.45 -12.96 -17.62
CA GLY A 528 16.98 -11.62 -17.38
C GLY A 528 15.97 -10.47 -17.37
N LEU A 529 14.66 -10.73 -17.28
CA LEU A 529 13.60 -9.71 -17.40
C LEU A 529 13.78 -8.54 -16.42
N LEU A 530 14.08 -8.85 -15.15
CA LEU A 530 14.19 -7.85 -14.08
C LEU A 530 15.56 -7.14 -14.01
N SER A 531 16.52 -7.52 -14.84
CA SER A 531 17.85 -6.89 -14.88
C SER A 531 17.89 -5.36 -15.07
N PRO A 532 16.90 -4.68 -15.72
CA PRO A 532 16.86 -3.22 -15.78
C PRO A 532 16.27 -2.56 -14.52
N VAL A 533 15.58 -3.31 -13.66
CA VAL A 533 14.85 -2.83 -12.47
C VAL A 533 15.37 -3.48 -11.17
N PRO A 534 16.67 -3.35 -10.85
CA PRO A 534 17.30 -4.03 -9.71
C PRO A 534 16.84 -3.49 -8.33
N GLN A 535 15.90 -2.55 -8.28
CA GLN A 535 15.30 -2.05 -7.05
C GLN A 535 13.97 -2.73 -6.70
N LEU A 536 13.41 -3.55 -7.61
CA LEU A 536 12.09 -4.15 -7.46
C LEU A 536 12.00 -5.02 -6.19
N SER A 537 11.05 -4.68 -5.31
CA SER A 537 10.75 -5.35 -4.05
C SER A 537 9.40 -6.09 -4.08
N GLY A 538 8.42 -5.63 -4.86
CA GLY A 538 7.12 -6.30 -5.04
C GLY A 538 6.84 -6.62 -6.50
N LEU A 539 6.47 -7.86 -6.79
CA LEU A 539 6.01 -8.29 -8.11
C LEU A 539 4.70 -9.08 -7.98
N TYR A 540 3.62 -8.51 -8.52
CA TYR A 540 2.28 -9.02 -8.37
C TYR A 540 1.75 -9.54 -9.72
N LEU A 541 1.46 -10.85 -9.78
CA LEU A 541 1.15 -11.59 -11.02
C LEU A 541 -0.04 -12.55 -10.85
N ASN A 542 -0.77 -12.47 -9.74
CA ASN A 542 -1.92 -13.35 -9.49
C ASN A 542 -3.07 -13.15 -10.50
N ASN A 543 -3.92 -14.18 -10.64
CA ASN A 543 -5.03 -14.20 -11.59
C ASN A 543 -4.57 -13.98 -13.05
N ASN A 544 -3.53 -14.71 -13.46
CA ASN A 544 -3.02 -14.75 -14.84
C ASN A 544 -3.09 -16.20 -15.36
N ILE A 545 -2.47 -16.48 -16.52
CA ILE A 545 -2.42 -17.82 -17.12
C ILE A 545 -0.98 -18.37 -17.21
N ILE A 546 -0.12 -17.99 -16.26
CA ILE A 546 1.31 -18.31 -16.30
C ILE A 546 1.51 -19.81 -16.09
N ALA A 547 1.85 -20.51 -17.16
CA ALA A 547 2.11 -21.95 -17.14
C ALA A 547 3.59 -22.30 -16.93
N SER A 548 4.51 -21.36 -17.20
CA SER A 548 5.94 -21.56 -17.03
C SER A 548 6.72 -20.26 -16.83
N ILE A 549 7.66 -20.28 -15.89
CA ILE A 549 8.67 -19.23 -15.67
C ILE A 549 10.01 -19.83 -16.12
N VAL A 550 10.69 -19.22 -17.09
CA VAL A 550 11.94 -19.82 -17.60
C VAL A 550 13.07 -19.70 -16.56
N PRO A 551 14.07 -20.61 -16.57
CA PRO A 551 15.24 -20.47 -15.70
C PRO A 551 15.86 -19.09 -15.83
N LYS A 552 16.15 -18.46 -14.69
CA LYS A 552 16.71 -17.09 -14.61
C LYS A 552 15.82 -15.99 -15.20
N ALA A 553 14.50 -16.19 -15.35
CA ALA A 553 13.56 -15.14 -15.78
C ALA A 553 13.65 -13.89 -14.88
N LEU A 554 13.66 -14.09 -13.56
CA LEU A 554 13.66 -13.03 -12.56
C LEU A 554 15.08 -12.53 -12.20
N ASP A 555 16.14 -13.12 -12.77
CA ASP A 555 17.51 -12.79 -12.37
C ASP A 555 18.01 -11.45 -12.96
N PRO A 556 18.80 -10.66 -12.21
CA PRO A 556 18.94 -10.64 -10.76
C PRO A 556 17.77 -9.88 -10.10
N ALA A 557 17.26 -10.41 -8.99
CA ALA A 557 16.18 -9.81 -8.19
C ALA A 557 16.66 -9.48 -6.75
N PRO A 558 17.73 -8.66 -6.58
CA PRO A 558 18.44 -8.55 -5.31
C PRO A 558 17.65 -7.90 -4.18
N LYS A 559 16.49 -7.28 -4.48
CA LYS A 559 15.58 -6.65 -3.54
C LYS A 559 14.19 -7.28 -3.46
N LEU A 560 13.89 -8.29 -4.28
CA LEU A 560 12.55 -8.87 -4.36
C LEU A 560 12.21 -9.57 -3.04
N ASP A 561 11.12 -9.11 -2.43
CA ASP A 561 10.68 -9.40 -1.06
C ASP A 561 9.32 -10.11 -1.09
N ALA A 562 8.39 -9.62 -1.92
CA ALA A 562 7.09 -10.23 -2.17
C ALA A 562 6.91 -10.65 -3.63
N LEU A 563 6.47 -11.89 -3.86
CA LEU A 563 6.11 -12.43 -5.18
C LEU A 563 4.76 -13.17 -5.11
N HIS A 564 3.77 -12.62 -5.81
CA HIS A 564 2.39 -13.12 -5.83
C HIS A 564 2.12 -13.78 -7.19
N LEU A 565 1.79 -15.08 -7.16
CA LEU A 565 1.58 -15.96 -8.32
C LEU A 565 0.31 -16.82 -8.18
N GLU A 566 -0.62 -16.42 -7.32
CA GLU A 566 -1.89 -17.11 -7.06
C GLU A 566 -2.77 -17.20 -8.32
N ALA A 567 -3.68 -18.18 -8.38
CA ALA A 567 -4.65 -18.36 -9.47
C ALA A 567 -4.00 -18.28 -10.86
N ASN A 568 -3.00 -19.14 -11.08
CA ASN A 568 -2.21 -19.25 -12.32
C ASN A 568 -2.18 -20.72 -12.79
N ALA A 569 -1.38 -21.02 -13.83
CA ALA A 569 -1.31 -22.32 -14.47
C ALA A 569 -0.03 -23.12 -14.15
N LEU A 570 0.70 -22.78 -13.09
CA LEU A 570 1.99 -23.40 -12.74
C LEU A 570 1.81 -24.87 -12.31
N THR A 571 2.51 -25.80 -12.97
CA THR A 571 2.48 -27.24 -12.60
C THR A 571 3.55 -27.66 -11.59
N GLU A 572 4.53 -26.79 -11.34
CA GLU A 572 5.60 -26.98 -10.36
C GLU A 572 6.08 -25.63 -9.78
N VAL A 573 6.69 -25.66 -8.59
CA VAL A 573 7.29 -24.47 -7.97
C VAL A 573 8.46 -23.96 -8.85
N PRO A 574 8.51 -22.67 -9.24
CA PRO A 574 9.42 -22.11 -10.26
C PRO A 574 10.88 -21.96 -9.78
N SER A 575 11.47 -23.09 -9.38
CA SER A 575 12.68 -23.22 -8.56
C SER A 575 13.92 -22.59 -9.21
N ASP A 576 14.15 -22.87 -10.49
CA ASP A 576 15.27 -22.33 -11.27
C ASP A 576 14.97 -20.90 -11.81
N GLY A 577 13.74 -20.41 -11.64
CA GLY A 577 13.32 -19.03 -11.93
C GLY A 577 13.58 -18.06 -10.77
N LEU A 578 13.49 -18.55 -9.52
CA LEU A 578 13.77 -17.83 -8.27
C LEU A 578 15.29 -17.75 -7.94
N GLY A 579 16.14 -17.83 -8.96
CA GLY A 579 17.58 -18.10 -8.81
C GLY A 579 18.33 -17.09 -7.93
N HIS A 580 18.04 -15.80 -8.08
CA HIS A 580 18.76 -14.72 -7.40
C HIS A 580 17.80 -13.70 -6.75
N ALA A 581 16.83 -14.20 -5.97
CA ALA A 581 15.93 -13.42 -5.12
C ALA A 581 16.25 -13.67 -3.62
N PRO A 582 17.34 -13.08 -3.07
CA PRO A 582 17.87 -13.44 -1.76
C PRO A 582 17.10 -12.89 -0.55
N LEU A 583 16.16 -11.95 -0.77
CA LEU A 583 15.39 -11.28 0.28
C LEU A 583 13.90 -11.68 0.27
N LEU A 584 13.50 -12.67 -0.54
CA LEU A 584 12.10 -13.05 -0.70
C LEU A 584 11.53 -13.62 0.62
N SER A 585 10.69 -12.83 1.29
CA SER A 585 10.05 -13.17 2.55
C SER A 585 8.61 -13.66 2.38
N GLU A 586 7.96 -13.28 1.27
CA GLU A 586 6.57 -13.62 0.93
C GLU A 586 6.48 -14.25 -0.46
N LEU A 587 5.98 -15.49 -0.52
CA LEU A 587 5.72 -16.21 -1.76
C LEU A 587 4.32 -16.83 -1.74
N ARG A 588 3.41 -16.33 -2.58
CA ARG A 588 2.05 -16.83 -2.70
C ARG A 588 1.86 -17.59 -4.02
N LEU A 589 1.42 -18.85 -3.93
CA LEU A 589 1.29 -19.81 -5.04
C LEU A 589 -0.08 -20.53 -5.06
N SER A 590 -1.03 -20.10 -4.23
CA SER A 590 -2.33 -20.74 -4.06
C SER A 590 -3.17 -20.78 -5.34
N GLY A 591 -4.04 -21.79 -5.50
CA GLY A 591 -4.89 -21.94 -6.69
C GLY A 591 -4.13 -22.21 -8.00
N ASN A 592 -3.00 -22.93 -7.95
CA ASN A 592 -2.26 -23.38 -9.13
C ASN A 592 -2.34 -24.92 -9.28
N PRO A 593 -2.14 -25.49 -10.48
CA PRO A 593 -2.08 -26.94 -10.67
C PRO A 593 -0.74 -27.58 -10.22
N ILE A 594 -0.08 -27.08 -9.17
CA ILE A 594 1.22 -27.59 -8.70
C ILE A 594 1.05 -28.98 -8.11
N ARG A 595 1.73 -29.96 -8.69
CA ARG A 595 1.67 -31.37 -8.24
C ARG A 595 2.74 -31.77 -7.25
N TRP A 596 3.89 -31.11 -7.32
CA TRP A 596 5.06 -31.45 -6.51
C TRP A 596 5.90 -30.22 -6.17
N ILE A 597 6.58 -30.31 -5.02
CA ILE A 597 7.65 -29.39 -4.63
C ILE A 597 8.97 -30.15 -4.79
N GLY A 598 9.72 -29.83 -5.84
CA GLY A 598 10.93 -30.58 -6.18
C GLY A 598 12.03 -30.48 -5.11
N PRO A 599 12.95 -31.47 -5.00
CA PRO A 599 14.05 -31.48 -4.02
C PRO A 599 15.17 -30.45 -4.33
N ARG A 600 14.91 -29.51 -5.24
CA ARG A 600 15.71 -28.32 -5.53
C ARG A 600 14.88 -27.02 -5.48
N ALA A 601 13.58 -27.10 -5.20
CA ALA A 601 12.83 -25.93 -4.77
C ALA A 601 13.53 -25.32 -3.56
N PHE A 602 13.39 -24.00 -3.41
CA PHE A 602 13.90 -23.30 -2.24
C PHE A 602 15.42 -23.48 -2.01
N ARG A 603 16.20 -23.77 -3.06
CA ARG A 603 17.65 -24.07 -2.98
C ARG A 603 18.57 -22.89 -3.31
N ALA A 604 18.07 -21.86 -3.97
CA ALA A 604 18.91 -20.96 -4.76
C ALA A 604 19.76 -19.94 -3.96
N VAL A 605 19.31 -19.47 -2.79
CA VAL A 605 20.07 -18.49 -1.99
C VAL A 605 21.32 -19.10 -1.29
N ALA A 606 21.47 -20.43 -1.35
CA ALA A 606 22.56 -21.16 -0.70
C ALA A 606 23.95 -21.01 -1.35
N GLU A 607 24.08 -20.50 -2.59
CA GLU A 607 25.39 -20.42 -3.27
C GLU A 607 26.38 -19.42 -2.66
N SER A 608 25.95 -18.62 -1.67
CA SER A 608 26.83 -17.83 -0.81
C SER A 608 27.74 -18.68 0.09
N LEU A 609 27.39 -19.95 0.37
CA LEU A 609 28.14 -20.86 1.22
C LEU A 609 28.61 -22.10 0.44
N LYS A 610 29.91 -22.13 0.13
CA LYS A 610 30.55 -23.30 -0.53
C LYS A 610 30.56 -24.52 0.41
N HIS A 611 30.02 -25.64 -0.08
CA HIS A 611 29.77 -26.91 0.63
C HIS A 611 28.71 -26.77 1.74
N LEU A 612 27.52 -27.38 1.63
CA LEU A 612 27.33 -28.83 1.80
C LEU A 612 25.91 -29.32 1.37
N THR A 613 25.84 -30.58 0.94
CA THR A 613 24.63 -31.47 0.93
C THR A 613 23.39 -31.09 0.08
N ARG A 614 22.45 -32.06 0.04
CA ARG A 614 21.15 -32.02 -0.68
C ARG A 614 20.04 -31.70 0.33
N SER A 615 19.59 -30.45 0.39
CA SER A 615 18.44 -30.03 1.23
C SER A 615 17.83 -28.71 0.73
N LEU A 616 16.64 -28.37 1.21
CA LEU A 616 15.88 -27.13 0.92
C LEU A 616 16.45 -25.88 1.65
N ALA A 617 17.73 -25.89 2.00
CA ALA A 617 18.37 -24.91 2.89
C ALA A 617 18.71 -23.56 2.21
N GLY A 618 18.06 -23.24 1.09
CA GLY A 618 18.36 -22.08 0.25
C GLY A 618 17.32 -20.96 0.31
N PHE A 619 16.55 -20.87 1.40
CA PHE A 619 15.92 -19.65 1.90
C PHE A 619 16.15 -19.45 3.41
N GLY A 620 16.32 -20.55 4.17
CA GLY A 620 16.69 -20.48 5.59
C GLY A 620 15.63 -19.74 6.42
N PRO A 621 16.03 -18.80 7.30
CA PRO A 621 15.08 -17.99 8.07
C PRO A 621 14.49 -16.80 7.29
N GLY A 622 14.78 -16.65 5.99
CA GLY A 622 14.33 -15.49 5.20
C GLY A 622 12.85 -15.55 4.78
N LEU A 623 12.34 -16.74 4.44
CA LEU A 623 10.95 -16.92 4.02
C LEU A 623 10.03 -16.96 5.26
N LEU A 624 9.12 -15.99 5.36
CA LEU A 624 8.21 -15.81 6.49
C LEU A 624 6.79 -16.30 6.18
N SER A 625 6.33 -16.16 4.93
CA SER A 625 5.00 -16.60 4.49
C SER A 625 5.07 -17.41 3.19
N LEU A 626 4.39 -18.55 3.18
CA LEU A 626 4.26 -19.45 2.03
C LEU A 626 2.81 -19.91 1.86
N SER A 627 2.15 -19.47 0.79
CA SER A 627 0.74 -19.81 0.52
C SER A 627 0.63 -20.86 -0.59
N LEU A 628 0.08 -22.04 -0.28
CA LEU A 628 0.00 -23.22 -1.17
C LEU A 628 -1.40 -23.89 -1.16
N GLU A 629 -2.43 -23.16 -0.75
CA GLU A 629 -3.83 -23.58 -0.76
C GLU A 629 -4.32 -23.90 -2.20
N GLU A 630 -5.34 -24.77 -2.35
CA GLU A 630 -5.98 -25.10 -3.65
C GLU A 630 -5.02 -25.55 -4.76
N ASN A 631 -3.93 -26.22 -4.37
CA ASN A 631 -2.99 -26.84 -5.30
C ASN A 631 -3.31 -28.33 -5.52
N GLN A 632 -2.44 -29.06 -6.24
CA GLN A 632 -2.58 -30.48 -6.56
C GLN A 632 -1.48 -31.33 -5.91
N LEU A 633 -0.96 -30.89 -4.75
CA LEU A 633 0.16 -31.52 -4.07
C LEU A 633 -0.21 -32.91 -3.55
N GLU A 634 0.44 -33.94 -4.09
CA GLU A 634 0.37 -35.31 -3.58
C GLU A 634 1.45 -35.55 -2.50
N GLU A 635 2.66 -35.01 -2.68
CA GLU A 635 3.81 -35.20 -1.77
C GLU A 635 4.43 -33.86 -1.34
N LEU A 636 4.85 -33.76 -0.07
CA LEU A 636 5.57 -32.61 0.49
C LEU A 636 6.94 -33.04 1.05
N PRO A 637 8.02 -32.28 0.78
CA PRO A 637 9.35 -32.53 1.32
C PRO A 637 9.50 -32.03 2.78
N ASP A 638 10.66 -32.28 3.38
CA ASP A 638 11.00 -31.83 4.74
C ASP A 638 11.20 -30.31 4.81
N LEU A 639 10.21 -29.58 5.36
CA LEU A 639 10.24 -28.12 5.51
C LEU A 639 11.10 -27.62 6.67
N SER A 640 11.78 -28.51 7.42
CA SER A 640 12.67 -28.14 8.55
C SER A 640 13.73 -27.05 8.25
N PRO A 641 14.25 -26.88 7.01
CA PRO A 641 15.18 -25.79 6.71
C PRO A 641 14.55 -24.38 6.67
N LEU A 642 13.22 -24.25 6.63
CA LEU A 642 12.50 -22.96 6.60
C LEU A 642 12.28 -22.42 8.02
N THR A 643 13.37 -22.17 8.74
CA THR A 643 13.35 -21.89 10.19
C THR A 643 12.74 -20.54 10.60
N GLY A 644 12.42 -19.67 9.64
CA GLY A 644 11.77 -18.37 9.85
C GLY A 644 10.29 -18.34 9.49
N LEU A 645 9.74 -19.45 9.00
CA LEU A 645 8.37 -19.53 8.50
C LEU A 645 7.36 -19.29 9.63
N GLN A 646 6.53 -18.26 9.46
CA GLN A 646 5.48 -17.85 10.40
C GLN A 646 4.08 -18.20 9.88
N TYR A 647 3.91 -18.34 8.57
CA TYR A 647 2.61 -18.61 7.93
C TYR A 647 2.76 -19.67 6.83
N LEU A 648 1.87 -20.67 6.83
CA LEU A 648 1.81 -21.74 5.84
C LEU A 648 0.37 -22.21 5.63
N THR A 649 -0.18 -22.05 4.42
CA THR A 649 -1.47 -22.61 4.02
C THR A 649 -1.26 -23.82 3.10
N LEU A 650 -1.98 -24.91 3.36
CA LEU A 650 -1.86 -26.20 2.63
C LEU A 650 -3.19 -26.95 2.47
N ASN A 651 -4.28 -26.36 2.95
CA ASN A 651 -5.65 -26.81 2.82
C ASN A 651 -6.05 -27.03 1.34
N LYS A 652 -7.06 -27.89 1.14
CA LYS A 652 -7.61 -28.28 -0.18
C LYS A 652 -6.62 -28.96 -1.15
N ASN A 653 -5.46 -29.45 -0.67
CA ASN A 653 -4.53 -30.28 -1.46
C ASN A 653 -4.85 -31.79 -1.35
N PRO A 654 -4.62 -32.60 -2.41
CA PRO A 654 -4.88 -34.04 -2.45
C PRO A 654 -3.75 -34.89 -1.83
N LEU A 655 -3.30 -34.56 -0.61
CA LEU A 655 -2.10 -35.16 0.01
C LEU A 655 -2.17 -36.69 0.12
N MET A 656 -1.08 -37.36 -0.28
CA MET A 656 -0.89 -38.81 -0.18
C MET A 656 -0.32 -39.18 1.19
N CYS A 657 -1.16 -39.67 2.09
CA CYS A 657 -0.79 -40.07 3.45
C CYS A 657 -0.14 -41.46 3.50
N ASP A 658 0.97 -41.63 2.78
CA ASP A 658 1.87 -42.79 2.82
C ASP A 658 3.18 -42.49 3.59
N CYS A 659 4.12 -43.43 3.61
CA CYS A 659 5.38 -43.25 4.32
C CYS A 659 6.36 -42.24 3.67
N LYS A 660 6.08 -41.68 2.49
CA LYS A 660 6.88 -40.60 1.88
C LYS A 660 6.55 -39.24 2.47
N LEU A 661 5.30 -39.02 2.89
CA LEU A 661 4.85 -37.77 3.55
C LEU A 661 5.32 -37.69 5.03
N LEU A 662 5.95 -38.75 5.53
CA LEU A 662 6.51 -38.86 6.88
C LEU A 662 7.46 -37.71 7.30
N PRO A 663 8.33 -37.13 6.44
CA PRO A 663 9.16 -35.98 6.82
C PRO A 663 8.31 -34.73 7.12
N PHE A 664 7.29 -34.46 6.29
CA PHE A 664 6.37 -33.35 6.51
C PHE A 664 5.54 -33.55 7.80
N TYR A 665 5.03 -34.75 8.06
CA TYR A 665 4.38 -35.09 9.34
C TYR A 665 5.31 -34.91 10.56
N ARG A 666 6.59 -35.28 10.44
CA ARG A 666 7.60 -35.05 11.49
C ARG A 666 7.88 -33.56 11.73
N TRP A 667 7.91 -32.77 10.66
CA TRP A 667 8.04 -31.31 10.73
C TRP A 667 6.82 -30.67 11.41
N LEU A 668 5.59 -30.99 10.96
CA LEU A 668 4.35 -30.49 11.57
C LEU A 668 4.32 -30.74 13.08
N LYS A 669 4.65 -31.95 13.52
CA LYS A 669 4.67 -32.32 14.94
C LYS A 669 5.64 -31.48 15.80
N ASN A 670 6.71 -30.98 15.21
CA ASN A 670 7.73 -30.18 15.88
C ASN A 670 7.58 -28.67 15.60
N SER A 671 6.60 -28.27 14.79
CA SER A 671 6.32 -26.89 14.42
C SER A 671 5.40 -26.21 15.44
N SER A 672 5.52 -24.89 15.59
CA SER A 672 4.58 -24.05 16.34
C SER A 672 3.43 -23.52 15.47
N LEU A 673 3.39 -23.86 14.18
CA LEU A 673 2.41 -23.36 13.23
C LEU A 673 1.12 -24.21 13.24
N SER A 674 -0.03 -23.54 13.29
CA SER A 674 -1.33 -24.18 13.07
C SER A 674 -1.57 -24.34 11.57
N VAL A 675 -1.35 -25.54 11.03
CA VAL A 675 -1.46 -25.83 9.59
C VAL A 675 -2.53 -26.89 9.36
N GLU A 676 -3.61 -26.53 8.65
CA GLU A 676 -4.64 -27.47 8.24
C GLU A 676 -4.14 -28.32 7.06
N ALA A 677 -3.71 -29.55 7.37
CA ALA A 677 -3.27 -30.53 6.38
C ALA A 677 -4.13 -31.80 6.50
N VAL A 678 -4.80 -32.16 5.40
CA VAL A 678 -5.80 -33.23 5.33
C VAL A 678 -5.40 -34.24 4.24
N CYS A 679 -5.55 -35.53 4.52
CA CYS A 679 -5.29 -36.60 3.56
C CYS A 679 -6.31 -36.58 2.41
N GLY A 680 -5.84 -36.49 1.17
CA GLY A 680 -6.63 -36.75 -0.03
C GLY A 680 -6.66 -38.23 -0.41
N TYR A 681 -5.54 -38.93 -0.18
CA TYR A 681 -5.32 -40.34 -0.49
C TYR A 681 -4.51 -41.06 0.63
N PRO A 682 -4.57 -42.40 0.73
CA PRO A 682 -5.49 -43.30 0.01
C PRO A 682 -6.94 -43.12 0.49
N SER A 683 -7.90 -43.78 -0.17
CA SER A 683 -9.34 -43.54 0.01
C SER A 683 -9.85 -43.73 1.43
N GLU A 684 -9.16 -44.56 2.22
CA GLU A 684 -9.53 -44.97 3.58
C GLU A 684 -9.18 -43.91 4.63
N LEU A 685 -8.28 -42.98 4.27
CA LEU A 685 -7.88 -41.83 5.09
C LEU A 685 -8.46 -40.51 4.58
N ARG A 686 -9.21 -40.52 3.46
CA ARG A 686 -9.64 -39.29 2.80
C ARG A 686 -10.51 -38.42 3.71
N GLY A 687 -10.07 -37.19 3.94
CA GLY A 687 -10.71 -36.25 4.88
C GLY A 687 -10.19 -36.32 6.32
N GLN A 688 -9.27 -37.23 6.65
CA GLN A 688 -8.62 -37.27 7.96
C GLN A 688 -7.44 -36.27 8.02
N SER A 689 -7.23 -35.64 9.18
CA SER A 689 -6.03 -34.84 9.46
C SER A 689 -4.74 -35.67 9.34
N VAL A 690 -3.73 -35.10 8.67
CA VAL A 690 -2.38 -35.68 8.55
C VAL A 690 -1.76 -35.98 9.92
N MET A 691 -2.10 -35.20 10.95
CA MET A 691 -1.59 -35.39 12.32
C MET A 691 -2.23 -36.58 13.05
N GLU A 692 -3.38 -37.07 12.59
CA GLU A 692 -4.12 -38.17 13.22
C GLU A 692 -3.95 -39.51 12.48
N ALA A 693 -3.63 -39.46 11.19
CA ALA A 693 -3.49 -40.60 10.30
C ALA A 693 -2.57 -41.69 10.89
N ALA A 694 -3.11 -42.90 11.07
CA ALA A 694 -2.42 -43.97 11.77
C ALA A 694 -1.19 -44.52 11.03
N VAL A 695 -1.12 -44.34 9.70
CA VAL A 695 -0.05 -44.83 8.81
C VAL A 695 1.34 -44.41 9.29
N PHE A 696 1.52 -43.15 9.69
CA PHE A 696 2.81 -42.60 10.10
C PHE A 696 3.42 -43.28 11.34
N LYS A 697 2.62 -44.01 12.12
CA LYS A 697 3.09 -44.78 13.30
C LYS A 697 3.74 -46.11 12.92
N ASN A 698 3.45 -46.63 11.72
CA ASN A 698 3.93 -47.94 11.23
C ASN A 698 5.12 -47.81 10.25
N CYS A 699 5.49 -46.60 9.83
CA CYS A 699 6.57 -46.37 8.86
C CYS A 699 7.97 -46.60 9.47
N SER A 700 8.49 -47.82 9.33
CA SER A 700 9.89 -48.16 9.64
C SER A 700 10.86 -47.70 8.54
N GLY A 701 12.07 -47.30 8.92
CA GLY A 701 12.94 -46.42 8.13
C GLY A 701 13.60 -46.99 6.87
N GLU A 702 13.31 -48.23 6.46
CA GLU A 702 14.04 -48.92 5.37
C GLU A 702 13.18 -49.36 4.17
N ASN A 703 11.84 -49.28 4.24
CA ASN A 703 10.94 -49.75 3.17
C ASN A 703 9.95 -48.68 2.67
N ALA A 704 10.46 -47.71 1.91
CA ALA A 704 9.67 -46.59 1.35
C ALA A 704 8.79 -46.95 0.11
N HIS A 705 8.54 -48.23 -0.15
CA HIS A 705 7.94 -48.70 -1.42
C HIS A 705 6.81 -49.75 -1.31
N SER A 706 6.31 -50.10 -0.12
CA SER A 706 5.14 -50.97 -0.01
C SER A 706 4.32 -50.71 1.27
N PHE A 707 3.22 -49.97 1.13
CA PHE A 707 2.12 -50.05 2.08
C PHE A 707 1.12 -51.09 1.56
N ASN A 708 0.93 -52.19 2.29
CA ASN A 708 -0.05 -53.22 1.92
C ASN A 708 -1.41 -52.91 2.59
N GLU A 709 -2.45 -52.86 1.77
CA GLU A 709 -3.85 -52.54 2.14
C GLU A 709 -4.42 -53.47 3.23
N THR A 710 -3.84 -54.65 3.43
CA THR A 710 -4.30 -55.70 4.35
C THR A 710 -4.02 -55.44 5.84
N SER A 711 -3.62 -54.23 6.24
CA SER A 711 -3.11 -53.92 7.59
C SER A 711 -3.95 -52.94 8.43
N ILE A 712 -5.16 -52.56 7.99
CA ILE A 712 -6.08 -51.71 8.78
C ILE A 712 -7.05 -52.58 9.60
N SER A 713 -6.98 -52.47 10.93
CA SER A 713 -7.83 -53.21 11.87
C SER A 713 -9.18 -52.51 12.06
N THR A 714 -10.27 -53.11 11.56
CA THR A 714 -11.61 -52.53 11.61
C THR A 714 -12.32 -52.80 12.94
N LYS A 715 -12.64 -51.73 13.68
CA LYS A 715 -13.68 -51.76 14.73
C LYS A 715 -14.90 -50.95 14.28
N ALA A 716 -15.77 -51.58 13.51
CA ALA A 716 -17.09 -51.03 13.22
C ALA A 716 -18.00 -51.13 14.47
N PRO A 717 -18.86 -50.14 14.75
CA PRO A 717 -19.92 -50.27 15.75
C PRO A 717 -20.99 -51.27 15.27
N THR A 718 -21.68 -51.92 16.21
CA THR A 718 -22.57 -53.05 15.94
C THR A 718 -23.94 -52.65 15.35
N PRO A 719 -24.53 -53.47 14.46
CA PRO A 719 -25.76 -53.13 13.76
C PRO A 719 -27.03 -53.48 14.57
N ASN A 720 -28.05 -52.63 14.48
CA ASN A 720 -29.42 -52.96 14.88
C ASN A 720 -30.28 -53.38 13.68
N LYS A 721 -31.33 -54.17 13.93
CA LYS A 721 -32.14 -54.85 12.90
C LYS A 721 -33.21 -53.95 12.22
N PRO A 722 -33.78 -54.37 11.07
CA PRO A 722 -34.13 -53.44 9.99
C PRO A 722 -35.64 -53.20 9.81
N MET A 723 -35.98 -52.22 8.96
CA MET A 723 -37.34 -52.04 8.43
C MET A 723 -37.34 -51.83 6.91
N GLN A 724 -37.87 -52.83 6.21
CA GLN A 724 -38.44 -52.90 4.85
C GLN A 724 -38.02 -51.87 3.76
N THR A 725 -37.48 -52.39 2.66
CA THR A 725 -37.34 -51.69 1.38
C THR A 725 -38.60 -51.79 0.51
N THR A 726 -38.96 -50.69 -0.17
CA THR A 726 -39.75 -50.74 -1.41
C THR A 726 -38.82 -50.95 -2.62
N LYS A 727 -39.37 -51.45 -3.74
CA LYS A 727 -38.60 -52.14 -4.78
C LYS A 727 -38.32 -51.28 -6.01
N ALA A 728 -37.14 -51.49 -6.61
CA ALA A 728 -36.92 -51.44 -8.06
C ALA A 728 -36.15 -52.71 -8.49
N ARG A 729 -36.27 -53.13 -9.76
CA ARG A 729 -35.72 -54.40 -10.31
C ARG A 729 -34.73 -54.09 -11.46
N PRO A 730 -33.70 -54.91 -11.74
CA PRO A 730 -32.62 -54.55 -12.67
C PRO A 730 -32.73 -55.23 -14.05
N ALA A 731 -31.89 -54.77 -14.98
CA ALA A 731 -31.34 -55.50 -16.13
C ALA A 731 -29.80 -55.32 -16.07
N GLN A 732 -28.97 -56.35 -15.93
CA GLN A 732 -28.63 -57.46 -16.85
C GLN A 732 -27.64 -57.07 -17.97
N SER A 733 -26.58 -57.89 -18.08
CA SER A 733 -25.50 -57.89 -19.08
C SER A 733 -25.95 -58.62 -20.38
N GLU A 734 -25.18 -58.83 -21.47
CA GLU A 734 -23.71 -58.87 -21.64
C GLU A 734 -23.26 -58.53 -23.10
N PRO A 735 -22.42 -59.28 -23.86
CA PRO A 735 -21.02 -58.94 -24.17
C PRO A 735 -20.72 -58.40 -25.60
N ASN A 736 -19.45 -58.10 -25.81
CA ASN A 736 -18.80 -57.52 -27.01
C ASN A 736 -18.29 -58.60 -28.01
N PRO A 737 -18.26 -58.33 -29.33
CA PRO A 737 -17.20 -58.92 -30.17
C PRO A 737 -16.59 -58.01 -31.28
N LYS A 738 -15.37 -58.35 -31.70
CA LYS A 738 -14.66 -57.97 -32.95
C LYS A 738 -14.42 -59.28 -33.79
N PRO A 739 -13.78 -59.31 -34.98
CA PRO A 739 -13.19 -58.27 -35.85
C PRO A 739 -13.53 -58.40 -37.37
N ALA A 740 -12.98 -57.53 -38.25
CA ALA A 740 -12.54 -57.85 -39.64
C ALA A 740 -11.82 -56.66 -40.34
N LYS A 741 -11.21 -56.91 -41.51
CA LYS A 741 -10.57 -55.93 -42.44
C LYS A 741 -11.19 -56.03 -43.85
N PRO A 742 -10.86 -55.09 -44.76
CA PRO A 742 -10.28 -55.51 -46.05
C PRO A 742 -8.97 -54.80 -46.44
N LYS A 743 -8.38 -55.24 -47.56
CA LYS A 743 -7.20 -54.70 -48.30
C LYS A 743 -7.60 -54.48 -49.77
N LEU A 744 -6.80 -53.72 -50.54
CA LEU A 744 -6.67 -53.58 -52.02
C LEU A 744 -6.61 -52.08 -52.41
N THR A 745 -5.78 -51.56 -53.34
CA THR A 745 -4.49 -51.99 -53.95
C THR A 745 -3.80 -50.83 -54.68
N ALA A 746 -2.49 -50.98 -54.95
CA ALA A 746 -1.71 -50.40 -56.06
C ALA A 746 -1.49 -48.86 -56.18
N ALA A 747 -0.24 -48.49 -56.44
CA ALA A 747 0.19 -47.22 -57.06
C ALA A 747 0.57 -47.48 -58.55
N PRO A 748 1.02 -46.48 -59.35
CA PRO A 748 2.48 -46.31 -59.45
C PRO A 748 3.02 -44.90 -59.88
N LYS A 749 4.37 -44.74 -59.73
CA LYS A 749 5.29 -43.89 -60.52
C LYS A 749 5.22 -42.35 -60.31
N LYS A 750 6.32 -41.68 -59.90
CA LYS A 750 7.59 -41.31 -60.62
C LYS A 750 7.42 -40.03 -61.49
N ASN A 751 8.39 -39.12 -61.66
CA ASN A 751 9.84 -39.15 -61.37
C ASN A 751 10.46 -37.73 -61.38
N GLU A 752 11.66 -37.54 -60.77
CA GLU A 752 12.80 -36.67 -61.21
C GLU A 752 12.61 -35.14 -61.46
N PHE A 753 13.64 -34.26 -61.46
CA PHE A 753 14.98 -34.15 -60.82
C PHE A 753 15.50 -32.71 -61.08
N ASP A 754 16.36 -32.15 -60.21
CA ASP A 754 17.44 -31.16 -60.53
C ASP A 754 17.06 -29.80 -61.23
N GLU A 755 17.89 -28.73 -61.34
CA GLU A 755 19.23 -28.39 -60.82
C GLU A 755 19.47 -26.85 -60.75
N LEU A 756 20.72 -26.44 -60.41
CA LEU A 756 21.44 -25.22 -60.88
C LEU A 756 21.08 -23.78 -60.40
N LYS A 757 22.10 -23.15 -59.78
CA LYS A 757 22.43 -21.70 -59.87
C LYS A 757 23.48 -21.53 -61.02
N PRO A 758 24.28 -20.44 -61.22
CA PRO A 758 24.34 -19.07 -60.66
C PRO A 758 24.60 -17.95 -61.74
N VAL A 759 25.17 -16.78 -61.34
CA VAL A 759 26.06 -15.84 -62.11
C VAL A 759 25.50 -14.47 -62.61
N ARG A 760 25.66 -13.44 -61.74
CA ARG A 760 26.45 -12.17 -61.91
C ARG A 760 26.17 -11.11 -63.02
N ALA A 761 26.00 -9.85 -62.53
CA ALA A 761 26.88 -8.67 -62.72
C ALA A 761 26.50 -7.47 -63.66
N LEU A 762 27.23 -6.35 -63.47
CA LEU A 762 27.34 -5.09 -64.30
C LEU A 762 26.21 -4.05 -64.06
N LYS A 763 26.29 -2.70 -64.27
CA LYS A 763 27.26 -1.61 -64.66
C LYS A 763 26.52 -0.23 -64.40
N LYS A 764 27.04 1.02 -64.27
CA LYS A 764 28.38 1.67 -64.10
C LYS A 764 28.25 3.20 -63.72
N ASN A 765 29.15 3.76 -62.89
CA ASN A 765 29.69 5.17 -62.81
C ASN A 765 28.87 6.50 -62.64
N ARG A 766 29.17 7.21 -61.53
CA ARG A 766 29.62 8.63 -61.32
C ARG A 766 29.70 9.68 -62.46
N PRO A 767 29.49 11.00 -62.16
CA PRO A 767 30.57 12.00 -61.85
C PRO A 767 30.43 12.67 -60.43
N ASN A 768 31.45 13.16 -59.68
CA ASN A 768 32.42 14.30 -59.81
C ASN A 768 31.78 15.74 -59.74
N LYS A 769 32.30 16.79 -59.07
CA LYS A 769 33.55 17.03 -58.26
C LYS A 769 33.56 18.43 -57.55
N LYS A 770 34.44 18.63 -56.53
CA LYS A 770 35.12 19.91 -56.09
C LYS A 770 34.28 21.02 -55.37
N LYS A 771 34.83 21.91 -54.49
CA LYS A 771 36.02 21.91 -53.58
C LYS A 771 36.05 23.16 -52.63
N ARG A 772 36.76 23.05 -51.48
CA ARG A 772 37.28 24.11 -50.55
C ARG A 772 36.25 24.81 -49.60
N GLY A 773 36.61 25.15 -48.35
CA GLY A 773 37.77 24.70 -47.54
C GLY A 773 38.14 25.52 -46.27
N ARG A 774 39.15 24.99 -45.56
CA ARG A 774 39.96 25.56 -44.43
C ARG A 774 39.45 25.48 -42.97
N ARG A 775 40.44 25.20 -42.09
CA ARG A 775 40.52 25.18 -40.60
C ARG A 775 41.19 26.52 -40.14
N PRO A 776 41.18 26.95 -38.85
CA PRO A 776 41.54 26.22 -37.61
C PRO A 776 40.45 26.30 -36.49
N ARG A 777 40.44 25.54 -35.38
CA ARG A 777 41.45 24.90 -34.49
C ARG A 777 42.08 25.86 -33.45
N ILE A 778 41.46 25.96 -32.28
CA ILE A 778 42.07 26.43 -31.02
C ILE A 778 42.18 25.24 -30.04
N LYS A 779 43.18 25.26 -29.15
CA LYS A 779 43.32 24.35 -28.01
C LYS A 779 43.22 25.15 -26.72
N SER A 780 42.66 24.56 -25.67
CA SER A 780 43.03 24.86 -24.28
C SER A 780 42.76 23.65 -23.40
N SER A 781 43.81 23.03 -22.88
CA SER A 781 43.72 22.08 -21.77
C SER A 781 43.81 22.84 -20.45
N ILE A 782 43.25 22.30 -19.36
CA ILE A 782 43.83 22.45 -18.02
C ILE A 782 43.51 21.20 -17.18
N LYS A 783 44.29 21.04 -16.10
CA LYS A 783 44.45 19.84 -15.26
C LYS A 783 43.14 19.50 -14.51
N LYS A 784 42.79 18.24 -14.20
CA LYS A 784 43.50 17.20 -13.42
C LYS A 784 43.74 17.59 -11.95
N SER A 785 42.98 16.99 -11.05
CA SER A 785 43.35 16.65 -9.67
C SER A 785 42.68 15.31 -9.32
N HIS A 786 43.39 14.44 -8.59
CA HIS A 786 42.80 13.25 -7.96
C HIS A 786 42.53 13.57 -6.48
N GLY A 787 41.53 12.91 -5.90
CA GLY A 787 41.32 12.83 -4.46
C GLY A 787 40.94 11.40 -4.11
N VAL A 788 41.91 10.61 -3.65
CA VAL A 788 41.70 9.27 -3.08
C VAL A 788 41.78 9.43 -1.57
N PHE A 789 40.84 8.82 -0.85
CA PHE A 789 40.91 8.63 0.60
C PHE A 789 40.36 7.23 0.93
N ASP A 790 41.27 6.26 1.00
CA ASP A 790 41.16 5.20 2.00
C ASP A 790 41.55 5.77 3.36
N LEU A 791 40.94 5.30 4.44
CA LEU A 791 41.60 5.09 5.74
C LEU A 791 40.66 4.35 6.72
N ASN A 792 41.14 3.19 7.18
CA ASN A 792 40.85 2.45 8.43
C ASN A 792 39.44 2.53 9.03
#